data_AF-A0A6N4WWL6-F1
#
_entry.id   AF-A0A6N4WWL6-F1
#
_cell.length_a   1.000
_cell.length_b   1.000
_cell.length_c   1.000
_cell.angle_alpha   90.00
_cell.angle_beta   90.00
_cell.angle_gamma   90.00
#
_symmetry.space_group_name_H-M   'P 1'
#
loop_
_entity.id
_entity.type
_entity.pdbx_description
1 polymer ?
#
loop_
_entity_poly.entity_id
_entity_poly.type
_entity_poly.pdbx_seq_one_letter_code
_entity_poly.pdbx_strand_id
1 'polypeptide(L)'
;MKKALALILILAAGNLFAQTIVTEVSPDQADPGTTSLTVTFTLPDSTPPTPPVGQTPTSVTIGTISGTSITRVSFDTVTAVFDIPADETEGSKDVAVIFSGPTLTKTAGFTVGDAPAEDDSYPNGPPSSGYNLLSTLNSKSTYLMDNDENIVNTWTSSYNPGNAVYLLEDGTLMRTANTGSTDFDTGGTGGRVEQYDWEGNLIWEYDYDTSEHRQHHDVEVLPNGNILIIAWELKTQVEAEAAGRDPSLITEGELWPDSVIEVAPIGSTGGTIVWEWHAWDHLVQDYDASADNYGTVADHPEKIDLNYTLNGIADWHHINSIDYNAELDQILLSVHNFSEIWIIDHNTTTAEAAGSAGDLLYRWGNPAAYDSGDADDQQLFLQHDAKWIEAHLPGAGNILIFNNGQGRSDGDYSSVDEITPPVAADGSYTAGLPLAPTWSYTNAVPTDFYGANISGAQRLPNGNTLICEGPEKYAFEVTSAGDLVWDTTSSGSMFRFERYTPDFAGFESTELALPTTAYTIVDTGQDGFYNDSTDITEPGIGDEFYGQDATHGGNQPKYEISADGLTVYDYNTGLTWTRSHDINDDGLLNYDDKLSQSDSVAYADTINASSYGDYSDWRLPSIKELYSLMDFRGKDPSPTATDATDLYPFIDTNYFEIGPGDLDAGDRIIDGQFATTTIYVDTVMSGQEAVFGLNLIDGRIKGYPTQTGKLYYVYYCRGNTAYGTNNFADNGDGTVTDHATGLMWAQADDGSGMDWSNALSYAEASELAGHSDWRLPNTKELQSLLDYTRSPSTTASAAIDPVFSATQITNMAGDADYPWYWTGTTHLTYTDDASAGSYVCFGRGTGTMDEGVTIIDVHGAGCQRSDPKTGDAADYPSSGHGPQGDVQRVFNHVRLVRTVQAPVDSVGDGISDAWRSEHFGGDGTTTDSDSEASADPDGDDCDNWCEYMADTDPNDPDSRFTAEGVVDETTFTVFFDSSAERIYTLWRSTDLGEESWETVTDQIDIFGSGGLDNLVDDSPTADRCFYRIGVALP
;
A
#
# COMPACT_ATOMS: atom_id res chain seq x y z
N MET A 1 19.65 42.45 0.32
CA MET A 1 19.03 43.77 0.57
C MET A 1 17.69 43.54 1.26
N LYS A 2 17.41 44.29 2.32
CA LYS A 2 16.08 44.39 2.95
C LYS A 2 14.98 44.73 1.93
N LYS A 3 13.85 44.02 2.00
CA LYS A 3 12.51 44.59 2.28
C LYS A 3 11.43 43.50 2.36
N ALA A 4 10.77 43.44 3.51
CA ALA A 4 9.43 42.87 3.67
C ALA A 4 8.39 44.00 3.76
N LEU A 5 7.12 43.73 3.41
CA LEU A 5 5.93 44.24 4.11
C LEU A 5 4.63 43.56 3.62
N ALA A 6 3.70 43.26 4.53
CA ALA A 6 2.38 42.69 4.26
C ALA A 6 1.22 43.65 4.64
N LEU A 7 0.01 43.45 4.06
CA LEU A 7 -1.34 43.89 4.54
C LEU A 7 -2.47 43.45 3.56
N ILE A 8 -3.77 43.48 3.91
CA ILE A 8 -4.58 42.51 4.71
C ILE A 8 -6.10 42.89 4.65
N LEU A 9 -7.05 41.91 4.70
CA LEU A 9 -8.53 42.04 4.84
C LEU A 9 -9.31 42.66 3.62
N ILE A 10 -10.61 42.43 3.28
CA ILE A 10 -11.82 41.73 3.83
C ILE A 10 -12.70 41.07 2.71
N LEU A 11 -13.41 39.99 3.06
CA LEU A 11 -14.64 39.30 2.53
C LEU A 11 -15.51 39.88 1.37
N ALA A 12 -16.01 38.98 0.51
CA ALA A 12 -17.46 38.65 0.38
C ALA A 12 -17.76 37.37 -0.45
N ALA A 13 -18.67 36.53 0.07
CA ALA A 13 -19.17 35.22 -0.37
C ALA A 13 -19.46 34.94 -1.88
N GLY A 14 -19.31 33.66 -2.25
CA GLY A 14 -19.92 33.00 -3.41
C GLY A 14 -20.08 31.50 -3.13
N ASN A 15 -21.33 31.02 -3.02
CA ASN A 15 -21.72 29.68 -2.54
C ASN A 15 -20.96 28.50 -3.17
N LEU A 16 -20.44 27.58 -2.33
CA LEU A 16 -20.46 26.15 -2.66
C LEU A 16 -21.89 25.63 -2.51
N PHE A 17 -22.29 24.65 -3.31
CA PHE A 17 -23.55 23.94 -3.12
C PHE A 17 -23.46 23.09 -1.85
N ALA A 18 -24.25 23.44 -0.85
CA ALA A 18 -24.23 22.74 0.42
C ALA A 18 -24.99 21.41 0.26
N GLN A 19 -24.26 20.29 0.26
CA GLN A 19 -24.83 18.95 0.22
C GLN A 19 -25.84 18.79 1.35
N THR A 20 -27.01 18.24 1.01
CA THR A 20 -28.20 18.33 1.86
C THR A 20 -28.38 17.03 2.65
N ILE A 21 -27.57 16.86 3.69
CA ILE A 21 -27.30 15.56 4.33
C ILE A 21 -28.19 15.29 5.57
N VAL A 22 -28.64 14.05 5.76
CA VAL A 22 -29.00 13.48 7.08
C VAL A 22 -27.73 12.85 7.66
N THR A 23 -27.26 13.28 8.82
CA THR A 23 -25.95 12.83 9.33
C THR A 23 -26.00 11.37 9.83
N GLU A 24 -27.06 11.02 10.53
CA GLU A 24 -27.19 9.73 11.24
C GLU A 24 -28.61 9.20 11.15
N VAL A 25 -28.75 7.87 11.19
CA VAL A 25 -30.02 7.15 11.22
C VAL A 25 -29.89 6.06 12.29
N SER A 26 -30.85 5.93 13.20
CA SER A 26 -30.76 4.95 14.30
C SER A 26 -32.14 4.44 14.77
N PRO A 27 -32.40 3.12 14.77
CA PRO A 27 -31.59 2.09 14.10
C PRO A 27 -31.55 2.35 12.59
N ASP A 28 -30.49 1.90 11.95
CA ASP A 28 -30.22 1.96 10.52
C ASP A 28 -30.56 0.65 9.78
N GLN A 29 -31.12 -0.35 10.47
CA GLN A 29 -31.53 -1.62 9.84
C GLN A 29 -32.80 -2.21 10.44
N ALA A 30 -33.53 -3.00 9.63
CA ALA A 30 -34.61 -3.88 10.09
C ALA A 30 -35.05 -4.94 9.07
N ASP A 31 -35.44 -6.13 9.57
CA ASP A 31 -36.01 -7.21 8.75
C ASP A 31 -37.28 -6.81 7.97
N PRO A 32 -37.52 -7.39 6.78
CA PRO A 32 -38.80 -7.36 6.10
C PRO A 32 -39.95 -7.79 7.02
N GLY A 33 -41.01 -6.99 7.08
CA GLY A 33 -42.17 -7.26 7.94
C GLY A 33 -42.07 -6.70 9.36
N THR A 34 -40.97 -6.03 9.74
CA THR A 34 -40.89 -5.32 11.03
C THR A 34 -41.96 -4.23 11.12
N THR A 35 -42.80 -4.26 12.17
CA THR A 35 -43.91 -3.30 12.36
C THR A 35 -43.67 -2.36 13.53
N SER A 36 -44.15 -1.11 13.41
CA SER A 36 -43.99 -0.03 14.39
C SER A 36 -42.53 0.30 14.75
N LEU A 37 -41.61 0.13 13.79
CA LEU A 37 -40.20 0.51 13.93
C LEU A 37 -40.10 2.01 14.15
N THR A 38 -39.48 2.45 15.23
CA THR A 38 -39.20 3.88 15.45
C THR A 38 -37.76 4.18 15.05
N VAL A 39 -37.58 4.99 14.01
CA VAL A 39 -36.28 5.40 13.49
C VAL A 39 -36.03 6.87 13.83
N THR A 40 -34.82 7.16 14.28
CA THR A 40 -34.29 8.48 14.62
C THR A 40 -33.39 8.95 13.49
N PHE A 41 -33.48 10.23 13.13
CA PHE A 41 -32.69 10.86 12.08
C PHE A 41 -32.03 12.11 12.67
N THR A 42 -30.70 12.14 12.66
CA THR A 42 -29.91 13.32 13.07
C THR A 42 -29.68 14.20 11.85
N LEU A 43 -29.89 15.51 11.99
CA LEU A 43 -29.80 16.50 10.92
C LEU A 43 -28.74 17.56 11.25
N PRO A 44 -28.11 18.18 10.23
CA PRO A 44 -27.05 19.16 10.43
C PRO A 44 -27.47 20.34 11.31
N ASP A 45 -26.60 20.73 12.24
CA ASP A 45 -26.85 21.80 13.21
C ASP A 45 -26.47 23.20 12.68
N SER A 46 -25.60 23.25 11.67
CA SER A 46 -24.93 24.48 11.22
C SER A 46 -24.67 24.53 9.71
N THR A 47 -24.52 23.40 9.03
CA THR A 47 -24.30 23.32 7.57
C THR A 47 -25.60 23.51 6.77
N PRO A 48 -25.61 24.35 5.72
CA PRO A 48 -26.79 24.52 4.88
C PRO A 48 -27.16 23.26 4.07
N PRO A 49 -28.42 23.15 3.59
CA PRO A 49 -29.57 23.93 4.03
C PRO A 49 -30.02 23.42 5.40
N THR A 50 -29.82 24.24 6.43
CA THR A 50 -30.10 23.86 7.81
C THR A 50 -31.58 23.55 8.00
N PRO A 51 -31.93 22.60 8.87
CA PRO A 51 -33.33 22.24 9.12
C PRO A 51 -34.15 23.48 9.56
N PRO A 52 -35.38 23.68 9.05
CA PRO A 52 -36.17 24.84 9.42
C PRO A 52 -36.52 24.87 10.92
N VAL A 53 -36.01 25.88 11.64
CA VAL A 53 -36.22 26.07 13.09
C VAL A 53 -37.70 25.99 13.44
N GLY A 54 -38.07 25.02 14.28
CA GLY A 54 -39.43 24.87 14.80
C GLY A 54 -40.47 24.34 13.81
N GLN A 55 -40.07 23.81 12.65
CA GLN A 55 -40.97 23.02 11.78
C GLN A 55 -40.81 21.52 12.02
N THR A 56 -41.90 20.78 11.94
CA THR A 56 -41.88 19.31 11.75
C THR A 56 -41.73 19.01 10.25
N PRO A 57 -40.97 17.97 9.85
CA PRO A 57 -40.95 17.52 8.46
C PRO A 57 -42.35 17.20 7.94
N THR A 58 -42.56 17.42 6.63
CA THR A 58 -43.79 17.05 5.93
C THR A 58 -43.86 15.56 5.60
N SER A 59 -42.71 14.91 5.42
CA SER A 59 -42.59 13.46 5.23
C SER A 59 -41.19 13.00 5.62
N VAL A 60 -41.05 11.72 5.99
CA VAL A 60 -39.77 11.03 6.14
C VAL A 60 -39.89 9.67 5.44
N THR A 61 -38.87 9.25 4.70
CA THR A 61 -38.88 7.99 3.93
C THR A 61 -37.64 7.14 4.17
N ILE A 62 -37.81 5.83 4.00
CA ILE A 62 -36.77 4.80 3.87
C ILE A 62 -37.04 4.13 2.51
N GLY A 63 -36.23 4.41 1.50
CA GLY A 63 -36.52 4.09 0.11
C GLY A 63 -37.91 4.60 -0.29
N THR A 64 -38.81 3.68 -0.68
CA THR A 64 -40.20 4.02 -1.01
C THR A 64 -41.16 3.98 0.20
N ILE A 65 -40.71 3.52 1.37
CA ILE A 65 -41.50 3.36 2.59
C ILE A 65 -41.66 4.72 3.28
N SER A 66 -42.89 5.12 3.60
CA SER A 66 -43.20 6.43 4.22
C SER A 66 -43.48 6.32 5.72
N GLY A 67 -42.80 7.13 6.52
CA GLY A 67 -42.99 7.22 7.97
C GLY A 67 -44.33 7.87 8.35
N THR A 68 -45.03 7.29 9.33
CA THR A 68 -46.43 7.65 9.67
C THR A 68 -46.58 8.57 10.88
N SER A 69 -45.64 8.50 11.85
CA SER A 69 -45.71 9.23 13.13
C SER A 69 -44.51 10.16 13.33
N ILE A 70 -44.31 11.08 12.39
CA ILE A 70 -43.16 11.98 12.34
C ILE A 70 -43.22 13.01 13.49
N THR A 71 -42.17 13.07 14.30
CA THR A 71 -42.00 13.97 15.44
C THR A 71 -40.68 14.73 15.33
N ARG A 72 -40.72 16.05 15.57
CA ARG A 72 -39.52 16.86 15.71
C ARG A 72 -39.13 16.92 17.18
N VAL A 73 -38.02 16.28 17.54
CA VAL A 73 -37.60 16.14 18.95
C VAL A 73 -36.79 17.37 19.39
N SER A 74 -35.88 17.82 18.54
CA SER A 74 -34.96 18.96 18.76
C SER A 74 -34.69 19.69 17.43
N PHE A 75 -33.67 20.55 17.39
CA PHE A 75 -33.28 21.29 16.17
C PHE A 75 -32.47 20.43 15.18
N ASP A 76 -31.85 19.37 15.65
CA ASP A 76 -31.08 18.36 14.93
C ASP A 76 -31.92 17.08 14.75
N THR A 77 -32.51 16.53 15.82
CA THR A 77 -33.19 15.21 15.78
C THR A 77 -34.65 15.22 15.29
N VAL A 78 -34.97 14.30 14.37
CA VAL A 78 -36.33 13.88 13.97
C VAL A 78 -36.52 12.41 14.35
N THR A 79 -37.74 12.01 14.71
CA THR A 79 -38.12 10.58 14.75
C THR A 79 -39.33 10.31 13.87
N ALA A 80 -39.42 9.12 13.28
CA ALA A 80 -40.58 8.66 12.53
C ALA A 80 -40.83 7.17 12.76
N VAL A 81 -42.08 6.74 12.58
CA VAL A 81 -42.47 5.33 12.75
C VAL A 81 -42.80 4.70 11.40
N PHE A 82 -42.19 3.56 11.11
CA PHE A 82 -42.31 2.80 9.88
C PHE A 82 -42.91 1.41 10.14
N ASP A 83 -43.60 0.89 9.13
CA ASP A 83 -43.92 -0.53 9.00
C ASP A 83 -43.20 -1.00 7.73
N ILE A 84 -42.19 -1.85 7.86
CA ILE A 84 -41.45 -2.42 6.73
C ILE A 84 -42.32 -3.51 6.10
N PRO A 85 -42.62 -3.46 4.78
CA PRO A 85 -43.38 -4.52 4.13
C PRO A 85 -42.69 -5.89 4.24
N ALA A 86 -43.46 -6.97 4.35
CA ALA A 86 -42.92 -8.34 4.40
C ALA A 86 -42.48 -8.86 3.02
N ASP A 87 -42.75 -8.08 1.97
CA ASP A 87 -42.36 -8.27 0.58
C ASP A 87 -41.47 -7.11 0.07
N GLU A 88 -40.93 -6.30 0.97
CA GLU A 88 -39.91 -5.30 0.65
C GLU A 88 -38.62 -6.01 0.19
N THR A 89 -38.01 -5.53 -0.89
CA THR A 89 -36.74 -6.07 -1.38
C THR A 89 -35.64 -5.80 -0.38
N GLU A 90 -34.83 -6.81 -0.06
CA GLU A 90 -33.69 -6.67 0.85
C GLU A 90 -32.57 -5.80 0.25
N GLY A 91 -31.67 -5.30 1.09
CA GLY A 91 -30.57 -4.39 0.72
C GLY A 91 -30.79 -2.92 1.15
N SER A 92 -29.78 -2.10 0.88
CA SER A 92 -29.68 -0.70 1.32
C SER A 92 -30.75 0.21 0.70
N LYS A 93 -31.23 1.19 1.48
CA LYS A 93 -32.27 2.15 1.11
C LYS A 93 -31.82 3.56 1.47
N ASP A 94 -32.04 4.50 0.56
CA ASP A 94 -31.84 5.92 0.86
C ASP A 94 -32.88 6.42 1.87
N VAL A 95 -32.46 7.27 2.81
CA VAL A 95 -33.41 7.98 3.68
C VAL A 95 -33.59 9.42 3.24
N ALA A 96 -34.79 9.96 3.44
CA ALA A 96 -35.06 11.38 3.21
C ALA A 96 -35.95 11.99 4.30
N VAL A 97 -35.55 13.14 4.83
CA VAL A 97 -36.30 13.99 5.76
C VAL A 97 -36.71 15.27 5.04
N ILE A 98 -37.98 15.33 4.64
CA ILE A 98 -38.51 16.35 3.73
C ILE A 98 -39.25 17.42 4.52
N PHE A 99 -38.84 18.68 4.41
CA PHE A 99 -39.56 19.83 4.97
C PHE A 99 -40.33 20.59 3.89
N SER A 100 -41.06 21.64 4.29
CA SER A 100 -41.69 22.60 3.35
C SER A 100 -40.69 23.48 2.57
N GLY A 101 -39.40 23.21 2.70
CA GLY A 101 -38.28 23.89 2.04
C GLY A 101 -37.23 22.86 1.58
N PRO A 102 -36.19 22.55 2.38
CA PRO A 102 -35.18 21.57 2.02
C PRO A 102 -35.65 20.11 2.22
N THR A 103 -35.02 19.20 1.49
CA THR A 103 -35.11 17.75 1.64
C THR A 103 -33.73 17.22 1.98
N LEU A 104 -33.53 16.77 3.22
CA LEU A 104 -32.27 16.19 3.71
C LEU A 104 -32.24 14.70 3.40
N THR A 105 -31.17 14.20 2.81
CA THR A 105 -31.03 12.80 2.37
C THR A 105 -29.76 12.14 2.90
N LYS A 106 -29.78 10.82 3.06
CA LYS A 106 -28.56 10.00 3.21
C LYS A 106 -28.73 8.76 2.33
N THR A 107 -27.90 8.67 1.29
CA THR A 107 -27.83 7.51 0.40
C THR A 107 -27.45 6.28 1.20
N ALA A 108 -28.08 5.13 0.92
CA ALA A 108 -27.90 3.88 1.68
C ALA A 108 -28.09 4.02 3.22
N GLY A 109 -28.78 5.06 3.68
CA GLY A 109 -28.89 5.39 5.11
C GLY A 109 -29.77 4.46 5.96
N PHE A 110 -30.37 3.42 5.38
CA PHE A 110 -31.08 2.38 6.13
C PHE A 110 -31.15 1.06 5.35
N THR A 111 -30.84 -0.09 5.96
CA THR A 111 -30.85 -1.42 5.32
C THR A 111 -32.11 -2.21 5.65
N VAL A 112 -32.70 -2.88 4.66
CA VAL A 112 -33.80 -3.83 4.88
C VAL A 112 -33.28 -5.25 4.70
N GLY A 113 -33.45 -6.10 5.73
CA GLY A 113 -32.89 -7.46 5.75
C GLY A 113 -31.37 -7.49 6.00
N ASP A 114 -30.79 -8.69 5.88
CA ASP A 114 -29.34 -8.88 5.98
C ASP A 114 -28.62 -8.27 4.76
N ALA A 115 -27.39 -7.78 4.95
CA ALA A 115 -26.57 -7.28 3.85
C ALA A 115 -26.21 -8.40 2.86
N PRO A 116 -26.04 -8.12 1.55
CA PRO A 116 -25.46 -9.10 0.64
C PRO A 116 -24.04 -9.47 1.12
N ALA A 117 -23.70 -10.76 1.04
CA ALA A 117 -22.43 -11.25 1.55
C ALA A 117 -21.25 -10.64 0.79
N GLU A 118 -20.43 -9.87 1.51
CA GLU A 118 -19.04 -9.62 1.14
C GLU A 118 -18.19 -10.88 1.37
N ASP A 119 -16.92 -10.84 0.97
CA ASP A 119 -16.00 -11.94 1.19
C ASP A 119 -15.86 -12.24 2.70
N ASP A 120 -16.17 -13.48 3.10
CA ASP A 120 -16.30 -13.94 4.50
C ASP A 120 -14.93 -14.01 5.24
N SER A 121 -13.87 -13.45 4.65
CA SER A 121 -12.53 -13.31 5.22
C SER A 121 -12.44 -12.14 6.20
N TYR A 122 -13.04 -10.98 5.88
CA TYR A 122 -12.91 -9.74 6.65
C TYR A 122 -14.23 -8.96 6.73
N PRO A 123 -15.21 -9.40 7.54
CA PRO A 123 -16.58 -8.86 7.55
C PRO A 123 -16.74 -7.42 8.04
N ASN A 124 -15.64 -6.73 8.37
CA ASN A 124 -15.60 -5.37 8.90
C ASN A 124 -14.70 -4.42 8.08
N GLY A 125 -14.24 -4.83 6.90
CA GLY A 125 -13.27 -4.10 6.06
C GLY A 125 -11.87 -4.74 6.08
N PRO A 126 -11.02 -4.45 5.08
CA PRO A 126 -9.72 -5.10 4.93
C PRO A 126 -8.67 -4.56 5.93
N PRO A 127 -7.71 -5.41 6.36
CA PRO A 127 -6.55 -4.95 7.10
C PRO A 127 -5.56 -4.18 6.23
N SER A 128 -4.79 -3.28 6.84
CA SER A 128 -3.78 -2.46 6.16
C SER A 128 -2.66 -3.34 5.62
N SER A 129 -2.37 -3.23 4.32
CA SER A 129 -1.24 -3.93 3.70
C SER A 129 0.11 -3.40 4.22
N GLY A 130 1.09 -4.28 4.41
CA GLY A 130 2.43 -3.91 4.86
C GLY A 130 3.22 -5.08 5.46
N TYR A 131 4.38 -4.74 6.03
CA TYR A 131 5.30 -5.64 6.68
C TYR A 131 5.37 -5.34 8.18
N ASN A 132 5.23 -6.39 8.98
CA ASN A 132 5.14 -6.39 10.44
C ASN A 132 6.52 -6.69 11.06
N LEU A 133 7.00 -5.83 11.95
CA LEU A 133 8.28 -6.00 12.64
C LEU A 133 8.06 -6.66 14.00
N LEU A 134 8.57 -7.88 14.14
CA LEU A 134 8.41 -8.75 15.31
C LEU A 134 9.73 -8.90 16.08
N SER A 135 9.75 -8.40 17.31
CA SER A 135 10.82 -8.64 18.28
C SER A 135 10.22 -9.14 19.60
N THR A 136 10.72 -10.27 20.12
CA THR A 136 10.26 -10.81 21.41
C THR A 136 11.35 -10.68 22.47
N LEU A 137 10.96 -10.35 23.70
CA LEU A 137 11.88 -9.97 24.80
C LEU A 137 12.93 -11.04 25.18
N ASN A 138 12.77 -12.28 24.70
CA ASN A 138 13.68 -13.40 24.97
C ASN A 138 14.37 -13.94 23.70
N SER A 139 14.16 -13.32 22.54
CA SER A 139 14.79 -13.67 21.26
C SER A 139 15.93 -12.69 20.97
N LYS A 140 17.07 -13.20 20.49
CA LYS A 140 18.14 -12.34 19.95
C LYS A 140 17.83 -11.85 18.54
N SER A 141 16.96 -12.57 17.84
CA SER A 141 16.56 -12.30 16.47
C SER A 141 15.30 -11.44 16.43
N THR A 142 15.32 -10.48 15.51
CA THR A 142 14.21 -9.62 15.10
C THR A 142 13.80 -10.06 13.69
N TYR A 143 12.50 -10.13 13.43
CA TYR A 143 11.95 -10.57 12.15
C TYR A 143 11.14 -9.44 11.53
N LEU A 144 11.22 -9.30 10.21
CA LEU A 144 10.21 -8.60 9.42
C LEU A 144 9.38 -9.67 8.71
N MET A 145 8.06 -9.59 8.76
CA MET A 145 7.16 -10.58 8.16
C MET A 145 5.97 -9.91 7.45
N ASP A 146 5.40 -10.51 6.42
CA ASP A 146 4.21 -9.97 5.76
C ASP A 146 2.93 -10.17 6.62
N ASN A 147 1.76 -9.87 6.05
CA ASN A 147 0.47 -10.08 6.74
C ASN A 147 0.01 -11.55 6.78
N ASP A 148 0.66 -12.44 6.01
CA ASP A 148 0.41 -13.88 5.97
C ASP A 148 1.41 -14.67 6.85
N GLU A 149 2.17 -13.96 7.70
CA GLU A 149 3.21 -14.47 8.62
C GLU A 149 4.46 -15.05 7.94
N ASN A 150 4.67 -14.85 6.63
CA ASN A 150 5.91 -15.26 5.97
C ASN A 150 7.07 -14.38 6.45
N ILE A 151 8.20 -14.97 6.84
CA ILE A 151 9.40 -14.21 7.23
C ILE A 151 10.09 -13.66 5.99
N VAL A 152 10.32 -12.35 6.01
CA VAL A 152 10.81 -11.57 4.87
C VAL A 152 12.23 -11.06 5.11
N ASN A 153 12.59 -10.68 6.34
CA ASN A 153 13.98 -10.46 6.73
C ASN A 153 14.21 -10.86 8.21
N THR A 154 15.46 -11.13 8.59
CA THR A 154 15.86 -11.50 9.96
C THR A 154 17.21 -10.90 10.37
N TRP A 155 17.21 -10.03 11.37
CA TRP A 155 18.41 -9.52 12.02
C TRP A 155 18.70 -10.31 13.30
N THR A 156 19.97 -10.61 13.61
CA THR A 156 20.32 -11.36 14.83
C THR A 156 21.44 -10.69 15.63
N SER A 157 21.11 -10.26 16.85
CA SER A 157 22.07 -9.65 17.77
C SER A 157 22.84 -10.68 18.62
N SER A 158 23.95 -10.24 19.21
CA SER A 158 24.60 -10.99 20.30
C SER A 158 23.85 -10.90 21.64
N TYR A 159 22.88 -9.99 21.77
CA TYR A 159 22.16 -9.67 23.00
C TYR A 159 20.65 -9.92 22.87
N ASN A 160 19.99 -10.10 24.02
CA ASN A 160 18.53 -9.99 24.08
C ASN A 160 18.13 -8.51 23.89
N PRO A 161 16.89 -8.19 23.48
CA PRO A 161 16.47 -6.82 23.25
C PRO A 161 16.46 -6.03 24.55
N GLY A 162 16.73 -4.73 24.47
CA GLY A 162 16.52 -3.76 25.56
C GLY A 162 15.09 -3.22 25.61
N ASN A 163 14.17 -3.91 24.92
CA ASN A 163 12.78 -3.58 24.55
C ASN A 163 12.61 -3.01 23.13
N ALA A 164 12.90 -1.74 22.88
CA ALA A 164 12.57 -1.06 21.62
C ALA A 164 13.36 -1.55 20.40
N VAL A 165 12.66 -1.68 19.27
CA VAL A 165 13.14 -2.11 17.95
C VAL A 165 12.24 -1.49 16.87
N TYR A 166 12.80 -0.83 15.86
CA TYR A 166 12.08 -0.23 14.73
C TYR A 166 12.99 -0.06 13.49
N LEU A 167 12.40 0.11 12.31
CA LEU A 167 13.12 0.42 11.07
C LEU A 167 13.22 1.93 10.85
N LEU A 168 14.32 2.38 10.24
CA LEU A 168 14.54 3.77 9.83
C LEU A 168 14.26 3.95 8.33
N GLU A 169 14.02 5.20 7.91
CA GLU A 169 13.82 5.57 6.50
C GLU A 169 15.04 5.30 5.59
N ASP A 170 16.22 5.03 6.15
CA ASP A 170 17.42 4.62 5.40
C ASP A 170 17.57 3.10 5.24
N GLY A 171 16.58 2.32 5.71
CA GLY A 171 16.50 0.87 5.62
C GLY A 171 17.25 0.12 6.72
N THR A 172 17.87 0.83 7.66
CA THR A 172 18.56 0.22 8.80
C THR A 172 17.59 -0.12 9.94
N LEU A 173 17.91 -1.18 10.68
CA LEU A 173 17.19 -1.56 11.91
C LEU A 173 17.85 -0.90 13.13
N MET A 174 17.10 -0.04 13.83
CA MET A 174 17.49 0.49 15.13
C MET A 174 16.93 -0.40 16.25
N ARG A 175 17.76 -0.77 17.23
CA ARG A 175 17.31 -1.54 18.41
C ARG A 175 18.10 -1.27 19.67
N THR A 176 17.43 -1.43 20.79
CA THR A 176 18.05 -1.49 22.11
C THR A 176 18.45 -2.92 22.46
N ALA A 177 19.44 -3.09 23.34
CA ALA A 177 20.01 -4.38 23.72
C ALA A 177 20.33 -4.44 25.22
N ASN A 178 20.01 -5.56 25.87
CA ASN A 178 20.29 -5.79 27.28
C ASN A 178 21.68 -6.41 27.45
N THR A 179 22.59 -5.65 28.07
CA THR A 179 23.99 -6.00 28.33
C THR A 179 24.18 -7.15 29.33
N GLY A 180 23.14 -7.49 30.11
CA GLY A 180 23.22 -8.43 31.23
C GLY A 180 23.83 -7.84 32.51
N SER A 181 24.00 -6.51 32.59
CA SER A 181 24.37 -5.81 33.82
C SER A 181 23.32 -5.98 34.92
N THR A 182 23.76 -5.92 36.18
CA THR A 182 22.92 -6.06 37.38
C THR A 182 23.02 -4.85 38.31
N ASP A 183 23.59 -3.73 37.84
CA ASP A 183 23.70 -2.50 38.66
C ASP A 183 22.34 -1.79 38.76
N PHE A 184 21.51 -1.86 37.70
CA PHE A 184 20.08 -1.54 37.70
C PHE A 184 19.34 -2.80 37.23
N ASP A 185 18.53 -3.45 38.07
CA ASP A 185 17.94 -4.79 37.82
C ASP A 185 16.41 -4.77 38.03
N THR A 186 15.69 -4.26 37.03
CA THR A 186 14.22 -4.10 37.00
C THR A 186 13.68 -4.38 35.58
N GLY A 187 12.37 -4.21 35.38
CA GLY A 187 11.71 -4.35 34.07
C GLY A 187 12.25 -3.36 33.02
N GLY A 188 12.42 -3.82 31.78
CA GLY A 188 12.89 -3.01 30.65
C GLY A 188 14.35 -2.56 30.70
N THR A 189 15.18 -3.25 31.47
CA THR A 189 16.64 -3.06 31.45
C THR A 189 17.23 -3.23 30.05
N GLY A 190 17.97 -2.22 29.58
CA GLY A 190 18.73 -2.25 28.33
C GLY A 190 20.23 -2.09 28.60
N GLY A 191 20.83 -1.04 28.07
CA GLY A 191 22.22 -0.64 28.33
C GLY A 191 23.08 -0.47 27.07
N ARG A 192 22.64 -1.02 25.93
CA ARG A 192 23.27 -0.87 24.61
C ARG A 192 22.22 -0.42 23.59
N VAL A 193 22.62 0.41 22.64
CA VAL A 193 21.89 0.68 21.39
C VAL A 193 22.71 0.08 20.24
N GLU A 194 22.04 -0.58 19.29
CA GLU A 194 22.63 -1.24 18.12
C GLU A 194 21.85 -0.80 16.86
N GLN A 195 22.58 -0.55 15.77
CA GLN A 195 22.02 -0.29 14.45
C GLN A 195 22.58 -1.32 13.46
N TYR A 196 21.70 -1.97 12.70
CA TYR A 196 22.04 -2.98 11.71
C TYR A 196 21.66 -2.52 10.30
N ASP A 197 22.44 -2.89 9.29
CA ASP A 197 22.02 -2.77 7.88
C ASP A 197 21.00 -3.84 7.50
N TRP A 198 20.54 -3.81 6.25
CA TRP A 198 19.52 -4.73 5.74
C TRP A 198 19.98 -6.18 5.77
N GLU A 199 21.26 -6.42 5.46
CA GLU A 199 21.91 -7.74 5.40
C GLU A 199 22.21 -8.34 6.79
N GLY A 200 21.96 -7.60 7.88
CA GLY A 200 22.14 -8.08 9.24
C GLY A 200 23.51 -7.81 9.85
N ASN A 201 24.35 -6.96 9.25
CA ASN A 201 25.63 -6.54 9.82
C ASN A 201 25.42 -5.42 10.85
N LEU A 202 26.13 -5.50 11.97
CA LEU A 202 26.13 -4.44 12.98
C LEU A 202 26.99 -3.26 12.50
N ILE A 203 26.35 -2.17 12.08
CA ILE A 203 27.03 -0.99 11.53
C ILE A 203 27.37 0.06 12.58
N TRP A 204 26.59 0.15 13.67
CA TRP A 204 26.88 1.03 14.81
C TRP A 204 26.40 0.46 16.14
N GLU A 205 27.14 0.77 17.22
CA GLU A 205 26.72 0.47 18.59
C GLU A 205 27.15 1.54 19.62
N TYR A 206 26.37 1.68 20.70
CA TYR A 206 26.67 2.56 21.83
C TYR A 206 26.27 1.92 23.16
N ASP A 207 27.25 1.78 24.06
CA ASP A 207 27.04 1.35 25.45
C ASP A 207 26.80 2.55 26.37
N TYR A 208 25.65 2.58 27.05
CA TYR A 208 25.32 3.53 28.11
C TYR A 208 24.86 2.76 29.37
N ASP A 209 25.80 2.02 29.95
CA ASP A 209 25.59 1.12 31.09
C ASP A 209 26.80 1.19 32.05
N THR A 210 26.58 1.74 33.23
CA THR A 210 27.56 1.84 34.32
C THR A 210 26.86 1.68 35.67
N SER A 211 27.63 1.65 36.77
CA SER A 211 27.07 1.69 38.12
C SER A 211 26.47 3.04 38.54
N GLU A 212 26.46 4.04 37.66
CA GLU A 212 25.93 5.39 37.91
C GLU A 212 24.75 5.74 36.98
N HIS A 213 24.62 5.09 35.82
CA HIS A 213 23.51 5.30 34.87
C HIS A 213 23.31 4.09 33.95
N ARG A 214 22.09 3.89 33.43
CA ARG A 214 21.79 2.81 32.46
C ARG A 214 20.65 3.15 31.51
N GLN A 215 20.84 2.93 30.21
CA GLN A 215 19.76 2.97 29.20
C GLN A 215 18.68 1.91 29.49
N HIS A 216 17.41 2.28 29.35
CA HIS A 216 16.28 1.35 29.47
C HIS A 216 15.20 1.67 28.44
N HIS A 217 14.40 0.64 28.14
CA HIS A 217 13.24 0.68 27.26
C HIS A 217 13.52 1.14 25.82
N ASP A 218 13.65 2.45 25.61
CA ASP A 218 13.34 3.10 24.34
C ASP A 218 14.38 4.16 23.94
N VAL A 219 14.41 4.46 22.65
CA VAL A 219 15.28 5.45 22.00
C VAL A 219 14.50 6.08 20.85
N GLU A 220 14.86 7.30 20.46
CA GLU A 220 14.27 7.99 19.30
C GLU A 220 15.37 8.55 18.38
N VAL A 221 15.24 8.43 17.06
CA VAL A 221 16.25 8.91 16.09
C VAL A 221 15.80 10.25 15.51
N LEU A 222 16.56 11.29 15.83
CA LEU A 222 16.26 12.65 15.37
C LEU A 222 16.56 12.82 13.87
N PRO A 223 15.88 13.74 13.16
CA PRO A 223 16.14 14.06 11.75
C PRO A 223 17.57 14.55 11.41
N ASN A 224 18.42 14.77 12.42
CA ASN A 224 19.82 15.13 12.28
C ASN A 224 20.78 13.90 12.36
N GLY A 225 20.26 12.70 12.61
CA GLY A 225 21.02 11.46 12.83
C GLY A 225 21.53 11.24 14.26
N ASN A 226 21.18 12.12 15.21
CA ASN A 226 21.44 11.91 16.63
C ASN A 226 20.32 11.06 17.25
N ILE A 227 20.60 10.48 18.42
CA ILE A 227 19.70 9.53 19.08
C ILE A 227 19.37 10.04 20.47
N LEU A 228 18.09 10.23 20.76
CA LEU A 228 17.59 10.45 22.12
C LEU A 228 17.52 9.10 22.85
N ILE A 229 18.01 9.05 24.08
CA ILE A 229 18.09 7.82 24.88
C ILE A 229 17.51 8.06 26.27
N ILE A 230 16.53 7.25 26.67
CA ILE A 230 16.02 7.22 28.04
C ILE A 230 17.01 6.44 28.92
N ALA A 231 17.40 7.00 30.07
CA ALA A 231 18.28 6.34 31.01
C ALA A 231 17.95 6.66 32.48
N TRP A 232 18.07 5.65 33.33
CA TRP A 232 18.11 5.81 34.78
C TRP A 232 19.46 6.41 35.18
N GLU A 233 19.47 7.24 36.21
CA GLU A 233 20.68 7.67 36.91
C GLU A 233 20.59 7.41 38.42
N LEU A 234 21.70 7.04 39.05
CA LEU A 234 21.72 6.69 40.48
C LEU A 234 21.75 7.93 41.37
N LYS A 235 20.79 8.05 42.29
CA LYS A 235 20.89 8.93 43.47
C LYS A 235 20.94 8.07 44.73
N THR A 236 21.96 8.28 45.57
CA THR A 236 22.03 7.58 46.86
C THR A 236 20.93 8.05 47.82
N GLN A 237 20.55 7.22 48.80
CA GLN A 237 19.63 7.65 49.87
C GLN A 237 20.01 9.01 50.48
N VAL A 238 21.30 9.29 50.66
CA VAL A 238 21.77 10.55 51.26
C VAL A 238 21.48 11.76 50.37
N GLU A 239 21.54 11.60 49.04
CA GLU A 239 21.22 12.66 48.08
C GLU A 239 19.71 12.85 47.94
N ALA A 240 18.93 11.76 47.93
CA ALA A 240 17.47 11.83 47.90
C ALA A 240 16.89 12.47 49.18
N GLU A 241 17.37 12.08 50.36
CA GLU A 241 16.99 12.73 51.63
C GLU A 241 17.39 14.20 51.66
N ALA A 242 18.56 14.57 51.11
CA ALA A 242 19.02 15.97 51.04
C ALA A 242 18.21 16.82 50.05
N ALA A 243 17.63 16.21 49.02
CA ALA A 243 16.68 16.84 48.09
C ALA A 243 15.24 16.91 48.65
N GLY A 244 14.96 16.34 49.82
CA GLY A 244 13.65 16.41 50.48
C GLY A 244 12.71 15.22 50.21
N ARG A 245 13.20 14.09 49.68
CA ARG A 245 12.45 12.81 49.66
C ARG A 245 12.27 12.32 51.10
N ASP A 246 11.06 11.93 51.48
CA ASP A 246 10.79 11.32 52.79
C ASP A 246 11.60 10.02 52.93
N PRO A 247 12.48 9.89 53.95
CA PRO A 247 13.20 8.65 54.23
C PRO A 247 12.30 7.41 54.37
N SER A 248 10.99 7.57 54.61
CA SER A 248 10.06 6.44 54.67
C SER A 248 9.71 5.84 53.30
N LEU A 249 9.97 6.56 52.20
CA LEU A 249 9.70 6.16 50.82
C LEU A 249 10.91 5.53 50.11
N ILE A 250 12.08 5.44 50.76
CA ILE A 250 13.32 4.89 50.20
C ILE A 250 13.53 3.47 50.78
N THR A 251 12.94 2.45 50.17
CA THR A 251 12.96 1.09 50.77
C THR A 251 14.18 0.25 50.38
N GLU A 252 14.88 0.62 49.30
CA GLU A 252 16.01 -0.13 48.75
C GLU A 252 17.38 0.53 49.02
N GLY A 253 17.39 1.77 49.52
CA GLY A 253 18.60 2.51 49.93
C GLY A 253 19.15 3.48 48.87
N GLU A 254 18.43 3.64 47.77
CA GLU A 254 18.75 4.47 46.62
C GLU A 254 17.46 4.82 45.85
N LEU A 255 17.59 5.69 44.86
CA LEU A 255 16.51 6.16 43.99
C LEU A 255 17.09 6.34 42.59
N TRP A 256 16.33 5.94 41.57
CA TRP A 256 16.68 6.01 40.17
C TRP A 256 15.69 6.93 39.43
N PRO A 257 15.89 8.26 39.47
CA PRO A 257 15.22 9.17 38.53
C PRO A 257 15.68 8.90 37.09
N ASP A 258 14.86 9.35 36.16
CA ASP A 258 15.05 9.19 34.73
C ASP A 258 15.69 10.46 34.13
N SER A 259 16.41 10.26 33.04
CA SER A 259 17.11 11.28 32.26
C SER A 259 16.97 10.97 30.77
N VAL A 260 17.08 12.01 29.94
CA VAL A 260 17.14 11.88 28.48
C VAL A 260 18.45 12.49 28.00
N ILE A 261 19.21 11.75 27.21
CA ILE A 261 20.44 12.23 26.57
C ILE A 261 20.30 12.22 25.06
N GLU A 262 20.83 13.23 24.37
CA GLU A 262 21.00 13.24 22.91
C GLU A 262 22.44 12.83 22.58
N VAL A 263 22.62 11.75 21.82
CA VAL A 263 23.92 11.21 21.43
C VAL A 263 24.13 11.38 19.93
N ALA A 264 25.19 12.07 19.55
CA ALA A 264 25.68 12.11 18.17
C ALA A 264 26.61 10.90 17.89
N PRO A 265 26.27 9.99 16.96
CA PRO A 265 27.09 8.81 16.63
C PRO A 265 28.52 9.14 16.18
N ILE A 266 29.50 8.27 16.49
CA ILE A 266 30.89 8.40 16.05
C ILE A 266 31.44 7.05 15.57
N GLY A 267 31.78 6.96 14.28
CA GLY A 267 32.30 5.74 13.67
C GLY A 267 31.29 4.60 13.74
N SER A 268 31.75 3.37 13.89
CA SER A 268 30.91 2.18 14.11
C SER A 268 30.72 1.83 15.59
N THR A 269 31.31 2.59 16.52
CA THR A 269 31.26 2.29 17.96
C THR A 269 31.46 3.57 18.76
N GLY A 270 30.44 3.97 19.50
CA GLY A 270 30.46 5.14 20.37
C GLY A 270 29.71 6.35 19.82
N GLY A 271 29.64 7.39 20.65
CA GLY A 271 29.02 8.66 20.34
C GLY A 271 29.48 9.77 21.27
N THR A 272 29.04 11.00 21.04
CA THR A 272 29.21 12.13 21.96
C THR A 272 27.85 12.62 22.41
N ILE A 273 27.65 12.72 23.72
CA ILE A 273 26.48 13.38 24.31
C ILE A 273 26.56 14.87 23.97
N VAL A 274 25.52 15.39 23.32
CA VAL A 274 25.42 16.77 22.82
C VAL A 274 24.34 17.60 23.52
N TRP A 275 23.33 16.94 24.08
CA TRP A 275 22.28 17.53 24.94
C TRP A 275 21.89 16.54 26.05
N GLU A 276 21.41 17.05 27.19
CA GLU A 276 20.98 16.24 28.34
C GLU A 276 19.83 16.97 29.08
N TRP A 277 18.84 16.20 29.57
CA TRP A 277 17.78 16.63 30.47
C TRP A 277 17.63 15.62 31.61
N HIS A 278 17.44 16.11 32.84
CA HIS A 278 17.36 15.29 34.04
C HIS A 278 16.10 15.63 34.82
N ALA A 279 15.22 14.65 35.08
CA ALA A 279 14.05 14.85 35.96
C ALA A 279 14.45 15.39 37.35
N TRP A 280 15.69 15.11 37.78
CA TRP A 280 16.27 15.58 39.03
C TRP A 280 16.44 17.10 39.16
N ASP A 281 16.49 17.86 38.05
CA ASP A 281 16.60 19.32 38.08
C ASP A 281 15.24 20.02 38.20
N HIS A 282 14.13 19.29 37.97
CA HIS A 282 12.76 19.83 37.87
C HIS A 282 11.88 19.57 39.09
N LEU A 283 12.51 19.38 40.26
CA LEU A 283 11.84 18.91 41.48
C LEU A 283 11.11 20.02 42.25
N VAL A 284 9.99 19.64 42.87
CA VAL A 284 9.29 20.34 43.96
C VAL A 284 8.96 19.33 45.07
N GLN A 285 8.82 19.78 46.33
CA GLN A 285 8.27 18.96 47.42
C GLN A 285 7.81 19.82 48.61
N ASP A 286 6.89 19.30 49.43
CA ASP A 286 6.34 19.99 50.61
C ASP A 286 6.65 19.31 51.97
N TYR A 287 7.57 18.33 51.98
CA TYR A 287 7.98 17.54 53.14
C TYR A 287 9.05 18.23 54.01
N ASP A 288 10.24 18.51 53.45
CA ASP A 288 11.34 19.17 54.15
C ASP A 288 11.42 20.66 53.80
N ALA A 289 10.87 21.47 54.70
CA ALA A 289 10.90 22.94 54.66
C ALA A 289 12.30 23.57 54.80
N SER A 290 13.38 22.78 54.78
CA SER A 290 14.77 23.25 54.79
C SER A 290 15.56 22.93 53.51
N ALA A 291 15.01 22.15 52.58
CA ALA A 291 15.60 21.91 51.27
C ALA A 291 15.30 23.05 50.26
N ASP A 292 16.16 23.20 49.26
CA ASP A 292 16.11 24.35 48.31
C ASP A 292 14.92 24.29 47.33
N ASN A 293 14.36 23.11 47.10
CA ASN A 293 13.19 22.83 46.24
C ASN A 293 11.83 22.84 46.99
N TYR A 294 11.79 23.32 48.23
CA TYR A 294 10.57 23.32 49.02
C TYR A 294 9.51 24.29 48.45
N GLY A 295 8.32 23.77 48.15
CA GLY A 295 7.19 24.53 47.60
C GLY A 295 5.85 23.86 47.88
N THR A 296 4.75 24.52 47.51
CA THR A 296 3.43 23.85 47.44
C THR A 296 3.35 23.14 46.10
N VAL A 297 3.22 21.82 46.07
CA VAL A 297 3.21 21.02 44.83
C VAL A 297 2.14 21.52 43.85
N ALA A 298 0.91 21.73 44.31
CA ALA A 298 -0.21 22.25 43.49
C ALA A 298 0.02 23.65 42.87
N ASP A 299 0.96 24.45 43.39
CA ASP A 299 1.31 25.76 42.80
C ASP A 299 2.34 25.63 41.65
N HIS A 300 2.87 24.42 41.41
CA HIS A 300 3.97 24.11 40.49
C HIS A 300 3.68 22.88 39.58
N PRO A 301 2.62 22.90 38.75
CA PRO A 301 2.32 21.80 37.82
C PRO A 301 3.44 21.54 36.79
N GLU A 302 4.28 22.54 36.51
CA GLU A 302 5.48 22.45 35.65
C GLU A 302 6.64 21.65 36.28
N LYS A 303 6.49 21.17 37.53
CA LYS A 303 7.52 20.46 38.30
C LYS A 303 7.06 19.08 38.77
N ILE A 304 8.06 18.27 39.10
CA ILE A 304 7.89 16.88 39.52
C ILE A 304 7.89 16.83 41.05
N ASP A 305 6.83 16.31 41.66
CA ASP A 305 6.80 16.10 43.11
C ASP A 305 7.75 14.97 43.50
N LEU A 306 8.86 15.32 44.16
CA LEU A 306 9.85 14.36 44.64
C LEU A 306 9.25 13.33 45.60
N ASN A 307 8.10 13.58 46.23
CA ASN A 307 7.45 12.63 47.14
C ASN A 307 6.27 11.87 46.52
N TYR A 308 5.87 12.15 45.28
CA TYR A 308 4.90 11.31 44.59
C TYR A 308 5.52 9.97 44.22
N THR A 309 4.81 8.88 44.57
CA THR A 309 5.27 7.52 44.31
C THR A 309 4.17 6.50 44.57
N LEU A 310 4.07 5.46 43.73
CA LEU A 310 3.12 4.35 43.93
C LEU A 310 3.63 3.32 44.94
N ASN A 311 4.93 3.22 45.12
CA ASN A 311 5.60 2.28 46.01
C ASN A 311 6.98 2.86 46.44
N GLY A 312 7.79 2.13 47.21
CA GLY A 312 9.06 2.66 47.73
C GLY A 312 10.33 2.10 47.08
N ILE A 313 10.27 1.53 45.88
CA ILE A 313 11.42 0.95 45.18
C ILE A 313 12.35 2.05 44.63
N ALA A 314 13.54 1.67 44.17
CA ALA A 314 14.50 2.61 43.60
C ALA A 314 14.03 3.20 42.25
N ASP A 315 13.54 2.34 41.34
CA ASP A 315 12.98 2.69 40.03
C ASP A 315 11.76 3.63 40.17
N TRP A 316 11.97 4.94 39.92
CA TRP A 316 11.04 5.97 40.38
C TRP A 316 9.95 6.31 39.37
N HIS A 317 10.29 6.87 38.20
CA HIS A 317 9.27 7.24 37.21
C HIS A 317 9.00 6.13 36.18
N HIS A 318 10.03 5.34 35.85
CA HIS A 318 9.96 4.23 34.91
C HIS A 318 9.47 4.71 33.53
N ILE A 319 10.21 5.64 32.93
CA ILE A 319 9.85 6.15 31.60
C ILE A 319 10.06 5.03 30.57
N ASN A 320 9.02 4.75 29.80
CA ASN A 320 8.93 3.56 28.95
C ASN A 320 8.68 3.86 27.46
N SER A 321 8.36 5.09 27.09
CA SER A 321 8.45 5.55 25.70
C SER A 321 9.03 6.95 25.61
N ILE A 322 9.69 7.21 24.48
CA ILE A 322 10.13 8.52 24.04
C ILE A 322 9.71 8.72 22.59
N ASP A 323 9.35 9.94 22.24
CA ASP A 323 8.97 10.33 20.88
C ASP A 323 9.29 11.83 20.67
N TYR A 324 9.50 12.26 19.42
CA TYR A 324 10.02 13.59 19.09
C TYR A 324 9.22 14.32 18.00
N ASN A 325 8.65 15.47 18.36
CA ASN A 325 7.97 16.33 17.40
C ASN A 325 8.95 17.32 16.75
N ALA A 326 9.35 17.03 15.51
CA ALA A 326 10.31 17.84 14.76
C ALA A 326 9.80 19.25 14.35
N GLU A 327 8.49 19.49 14.29
CA GLU A 327 7.94 20.82 14.00
C GLU A 327 7.98 21.75 15.21
N LEU A 328 7.79 21.19 16.40
CA LEU A 328 7.77 21.92 17.68
C LEU A 328 9.12 21.95 18.39
N ASP A 329 10.05 21.04 18.04
CA ASP A 329 11.33 20.81 18.74
C ASP A 329 11.07 20.40 20.21
N GLN A 330 10.23 19.37 20.39
CA GLN A 330 9.70 18.91 21.68
C GLN A 330 9.74 17.38 21.79
N ILE A 331 9.92 16.89 23.02
CA ILE A 331 9.98 15.46 23.34
C ILE A 331 8.76 15.07 24.18
N LEU A 332 8.09 13.98 23.80
CA LEU A 332 7.04 13.30 24.54
C LEU A 332 7.62 12.12 25.32
N LEU A 333 7.21 11.94 26.57
CA LEU A 333 7.66 10.87 27.46
C LEU A 333 6.46 10.18 28.10
N SER A 334 6.39 8.84 28.01
CA SER A 334 5.42 8.05 28.78
C SER A 334 5.99 7.66 30.14
N VAL A 335 5.35 8.11 31.21
CA VAL A 335 5.84 8.03 32.59
C VAL A 335 4.98 7.05 33.40
N HIS A 336 5.35 5.77 33.34
CA HIS A 336 4.57 4.65 33.86
C HIS A 336 4.17 4.81 35.32
N ASN A 337 5.13 4.98 36.23
CA ASN A 337 4.87 5.02 37.68
C ASN A 337 4.18 6.30 38.15
N PHE A 338 4.07 7.32 37.29
CA PHE A 338 3.24 8.50 37.54
C PHE A 338 1.85 8.36 36.93
N SER A 339 1.66 7.42 35.99
CA SER A 339 0.47 7.33 35.15
C SER A 339 0.19 8.65 34.42
N GLU A 340 1.25 9.19 33.82
CA GLU A 340 1.21 10.45 33.07
C GLU A 340 2.02 10.31 31.77
N ILE A 341 1.66 11.12 30.78
CA ILE A 341 2.60 11.58 29.76
C ILE A 341 3.15 12.95 30.14
N TRP A 342 4.40 13.25 29.81
CA TRP A 342 5.04 14.56 29.94
C TRP A 342 5.55 15.05 28.58
N ILE A 343 5.59 16.37 28.38
CA ILE A 343 6.23 17.00 27.21
C ILE A 343 7.24 18.04 27.70
N ILE A 344 8.44 18.01 27.11
CA ILE A 344 9.58 18.90 27.44
C ILE A 344 10.14 19.61 26.21
N ASP A 345 10.81 20.74 26.42
CA ASP A 345 11.41 21.58 25.37
C ASP A 345 12.82 21.10 24.99
N HIS A 346 13.01 20.68 23.73
CA HIS A 346 14.31 20.27 23.20
C HIS A 346 15.07 21.46 22.56
N ASN A 347 14.42 22.60 22.33
CA ASN A 347 15.02 23.85 21.83
C ASN A 347 15.83 24.60 22.90
N THR A 348 16.60 23.86 23.70
CA THR A 348 17.37 24.31 24.84
C THR A 348 18.81 23.80 24.73
N THR A 349 19.78 24.49 25.35
CA THR A 349 21.07 23.84 25.66
C THR A 349 20.95 23.04 26.95
N THR A 350 21.80 22.03 27.20
CA THR A 350 21.85 21.29 28.48
C THR A 350 21.83 22.20 29.73
N ALA A 351 22.49 23.37 29.65
CA ALA A 351 22.54 24.33 30.77
C ALA A 351 21.26 25.18 30.93
N GLU A 352 20.40 25.23 29.92
CA GLU A 352 19.07 25.83 29.95
C GLU A 352 18.01 24.77 30.31
N ALA A 353 18.16 23.54 29.79
CA ALA A 353 17.38 22.35 30.15
C ALA A 353 17.44 22.09 31.66
N ALA A 354 18.64 22.08 32.28
CA ALA A 354 18.82 21.98 33.74
C ALA A 354 18.32 23.19 34.57
N GLY A 355 17.54 24.09 33.97
CA GLY A 355 16.90 25.23 34.60
C GLY A 355 15.42 25.30 34.24
N SER A 356 14.75 26.41 34.56
CA SER A 356 13.30 26.54 34.32
C SER A 356 12.88 26.66 32.84
N ALA A 357 13.75 26.30 31.90
CA ALA A 357 13.40 26.11 30.49
C ALA A 357 13.18 24.63 30.14
N GLY A 358 13.73 23.69 30.94
CA GLY A 358 13.38 22.26 30.87
C GLY A 358 12.30 21.84 31.87
N ASP A 359 11.70 22.78 32.63
CA ASP A 359 10.47 22.51 33.40
C ASP A 359 9.36 22.03 32.44
N LEU A 360 8.44 21.18 32.89
CA LEU A 360 7.48 20.48 32.03
C LEU A 360 6.58 21.47 31.27
N LEU A 361 6.54 21.35 29.93
CA LEU A 361 5.64 22.15 29.08
C LEU A 361 4.19 21.69 29.24
N TYR A 362 4.00 20.38 29.35
CA TYR A 362 2.70 19.74 29.48
C TYR A 362 2.79 18.43 30.25
N ARG A 363 1.67 18.07 30.90
CA ARG A 363 1.44 16.75 31.50
C ARG A 363 -0.03 16.39 31.42
N TRP A 364 -0.33 15.11 31.25
CA TRP A 364 -1.70 14.59 31.18
C TRP A 364 -1.75 13.16 31.71
N GLY A 365 -2.82 12.78 32.41
CA GLY A 365 -3.03 11.41 32.91
C GLY A 365 -3.51 11.36 34.36
N ASN A 366 -2.73 11.89 35.30
CA ASN A 366 -2.96 11.71 36.74
C ASN A 366 -2.73 13.02 37.55
N PRO A 367 -3.77 13.86 37.71
CA PRO A 367 -3.68 15.14 38.44
C PRO A 367 -3.31 15.03 39.92
N ALA A 368 -3.47 13.85 40.53
CA ALA A 368 -3.06 13.59 41.91
C ALA A 368 -1.53 13.48 42.05
N ALA A 369 -0.78 13.30 40.96
CA ALA A 369 0.69 13.31 40.96
C ALA A 369 1.30 14.71 41.17
N TYR A 370 0.47 15.76 41.22
CA TYR A 370 0.88 17.14 41.49
C TYR A 370 -0.18 17.93 42.28
N ASP A 371 -0.93 17.26 43.17
CA ASP A 371 -1.95 17.86 44.06
C ASP A 371 -3.06 18.69 43.36
N SER A 372 -3.30 18.49 42.05
CA SER A 372 -4.23 19.30 41.26
C SER A 372 -5.60 18.65 41.00
N GLY A 373 -5.80 17.40 41.42
CA GLY A 373 -7.07 16.68 41.33
C GLY A 373 -7.08 15.46 42.25
N ASP A 374 -8.05 14.57 42.07
CA ASP A 374 -8.14 13.32 42.83
C ASP A 374 -8.33 12.08 41.93
N ALA A 375 -8.64 10.93 42.54
CA ALA A 375 -8.74 9.66 41.82
C ALA A 375 -9.91 9.61 40.80
N ASP A 376 -10.90 10.49 40.91
CA ASP A 376 -11.98 10.61 39.92
C ASP A 376 -11.51 11.39 38.65
N ASP A 377 -10.37 12.11 38.71
CA ASP A 377 -9.80 12.85 37.58
C ASP A 377 -8.78 12.01 36.75
N GLN A 378 -8.30 10.88 37.28
CA GLN A 378 -7.25 10.06 36.65
C GLN A 378 -7.75 9.34 35.39
N GLN A 379 -7.04 9.52 34.27
CA GLN A 379 -7.34 8.91 32.96
C GLN A 379 -6.38 7.75 32.60
N LEU A 380 -5.10 7.90 32.92
CA LEU A 380 -4.07 6.89 32.63
C LEU A 380 -3.78 6.03 33.87
N PHE A 381 -3.40 4.78 33.62
CA PHE A 381 -3.10 3.79 34.65
C PHE A 381 -1.94 2.90 34.17
N LEU A 382 -0.72 3.25 34.58
CA LEU A 382 0.51 2.51 34.28
C LEU A 382 0.74 2.27 32.77
N GLN A 383 0.52 3.31 31.95
CA GLN A 383 0.52 3.24 30.49
C GLN A 383 1.91 2.98 29.87
N HIS A 384 1.90 2.59 28.60
CA HIS A 384 3.06 2.45 27.71
C HIS A 384 2.79 3.18 26.39
N ASP A 385 3.87 3.36 25.62
CA ASP A 385 3.81 3.69 24.21
C ASP A 385 2.96 4.92 23.86
N ALA A 386 3.30 6.05 24.50
CA ALA A 386 2.78 7.34 24.07
C ALA A 386 3.61 7.86 22.89
N LYS A 387 2.96 8.07 21.75
CA LYS A 387 3.52 8.66 20.53
C LYS A 387 2.57 9.69 19.91
N TRP A 388 3.08 10.70 19.22
CA TRP A 388 2.31 11.52 18.29
C TRP A 388 1.85 10.67 17.09
N ILE A 389 0.69 10.99 16.54
CA ILE A 389 0.24 10.44 15.27
C ILE A 389 0.89 11.27 14.14
N GLU A 390 1.56 10.58 13.22
CA GLU A 390 2.32 11.19 12.14
C GLU A 390 1.49 12.07 11.21
N ALA A 391 2.16 13.05 10.59
CA ALA A 391 1.51 14.10 9.79
C ALA A 391 0.69 13.58 8.58
N HIS A 392 1.00 12.38 8.10
CA HIS A 392 0.34 11.73 6.96
C HIS A 392 -0.76 10.72 7.38
N LEU A 393 -1.03 10.56 8.68
CA LEU A 393 -1.97 9.58 9.22
C LEU A 393 -3.26 10.21 9.78
N PRO A 394 -4.40 9.48 9.76
CA PRO A 394 -5.63 9.96 10.36
C PRO A 394 -5.49 10.21 11.87
N GLY A 395 -5.66 11.47 12.29
CA GLY A 395 -5.39 11.91 13.67
C GLY A 395 -4.07 12.66 13.86
N ALA A 396 -3.33 12.95 12.78
CA ALA A 396 -2.10 13.75 12.75
C ALA A 396 -2.02 14.84 13.84
N GLY A 397 -0.98 14.78 14.68
CA GLY A 397 -0.72 15.71 15.78
C GLY A 397 -1.49 15.45 17.09
N ASN A 398 -2.45 14.51 17.10
CA ASN A 398 -2.93 13.89 18.34
C ASN A 398 -1.84 12.97 18.92
N ILE A 399 -2.03 12.52 20.16
CA ILE A 399 -1.15 11.55 20.83
C ILE A 399 -1.94 10.25 21.04
N LEU A 400 -1.39 9.13 20.59
CA LEU A 400 -1.90 7.77 20.80
C LEU A 400 -1.15 7.13 21.97
N ILE A 401 -1.85 6.40 22.84
CA ILE A 401 -1.30 5.86 24.10
C ILE A 401 -1.87 4.45 24.36
N PHE A 402 -1.03 3.48 24.71
CA PHE A 402 -1.50 2.19 25.25
C PHE A 402 -1.66 2.26 26.78
N ASN A 403 -2.91 2.37 27.25
CA ASN A 403 -3.26 2.53 28.65
C ASN A 403 -3.51 1.16 29.32
N ASN A 404 -2.43 0.55 29.85
CA ASN A 404 -2.42 -0.82 30.41
C ASN A 404 -3.53 -1.09 31.42
N GLY A 405 -3.86 -0.12 32.28
CA GLY A 405 -5.10 -0.13 33.06
C GLY A 405 -5.03 -0.73 34.47
N GLN A 406 -3.84 -1.10 34.95
CA GLN A 406 -3.69 -1.69 36.27
C GLN A 406 -3.98 -0.66 37.37
N GLY A 407 -4.92 -0.99 38.28
CA GLY A 407 -5.32 -0.14 39.40
C GLY A 407 -6.54 0.76 39.14
N ARG A 408 -7.18 0.63 37.97
CA ARG A 408 -8.46 1.27 37.64
C ARG A 408 -9.55 1.00 38.70
N SER A 409 -10.42 1.98 38.92
CA SER A 409 -11.44 1.92 39.99
C SER A 409 -12.59 0.93 39.71
N ASP A 410 -12.84 0.63 38.44
CA ASP A 410 -13.90 -0.23 37.92
C ASP A 410 -13.42 -1.64 37.51
N GLY A 411 -12.10 -1.84 37.39
CA GLY A 411 -11.45 -3.14 37.20
C GLY A 411 -10.20 -3.02 36.31
N ASP A 412 -9.25 -3.95 36.44
CA ASP A 412 -8.06 -3.96 35.58
C ASP A 412 -8.44 -4.40 34.15
N TYR A 413 -8.26 -3.52 33.16
CA TYR A 413 -8.44 -3.77 31.72
C TYR A 413 -7.70 -2.70 30.90
N SER A 414 -7.25 -3.03 29.69
CA SER A 414 -6.52 -2.07 28.84
C SER A 414 -7.43 -1.24 27.94
N SER A 415 -6.96 -0.04 27.59
CA SER A 415 -7.50 0.76 26.47
C SER A 415 -6.36 1.28 25.59
N VAL A 416 -6.65 1.53 24.32
CA VAL A 416 -5.82 2.42 23.49
C VAL A 416 -6.54 3.75 23.41
N ASP A 417 -5.88 4.82 23.84
CA ASP A 417 -6.48 6.14 24.02
C ASP A 417 -5.81 7.17 23.10
N GLU A 418 -6.61 7.88 22.31
CA GLU A 418 -6.17 8.99 21.46
C GLU A 418 -6.59 10.31 22.09
N ILE A 419 -5.65 11.23 22.30
CA ILE A 419 -5.91 12.56 22.87
C ILE A 419 -5.47 13.67 21.92
N THR A 420 -6.27 14.73 21.82
CA THR A 420 -5.82 15.99 21.21
C THR A 420 -5.11 16.86 22.26
N PRO A 421 -3.78 17.08 22.17
CA PRO A 421 -3.08 17.95 23.10
C PRO A 421 -3.53 19.41 22.94
N PRO A 422 -3.64 20.20 24.03
CA PRO A 422 -4.19 21.57 24.01
C PRO A 422 -3.15 22.61 23.57
N VAL A 423 -2.53 22.37 22.41
CA VAL A 423 -1.46 23.21 21.82
C VAL A 423 -2.04 24.51 21.28
N ALA A 424 -1.46 25.63 21.68
CA ALA A 424 -1.75 26.96 21.14
C ALA A 424 -0.92 27.23 19.87
N ALA A 425 -1.32 28.23 19.08
CA ALA A 425 -0.67 28.59 17.82
C ALA A 425 0.77 29.14 17.94
N ASP A 426 1.33 29.19 19.16
CA ASP A 426 2.73 29.52 19.45
C ASP A 426 3.51 28.34 20.06
N GLY A 427 2.97 27.12 20.02
CA GLY A 427 3.58 25.89 20.56
C GLY A 427 3.44 25.71 22.07
N SER A 428 2.78 26.65 22.77
CA SER A 428 2.54 26.56 24.22
C SER A 428 1.28 25.74 24.55
N TYR A 429 1.25 25.10 25.72
CA TYR A 429 0.12 24.26 26.15
C TYR A 429 -0.79 25.00 27.12
N THR A 430 -2.11 24.78 26.99
CA THR A 430 -3.08 25.33 27.95
C THR A 430 -3.26 24.38 29.13
N ALA A 431 -2.84 24.81 30.33
CA ALA A 431 -3.02 24.05 31.56
C ALA A 431 -4.51 23.84 31.92
N GLY A 432 -4.83 22.63 32.36
CA GLY A 432 -6.17 22.21 32.79
C GLY A 432 -6.15 20.78 33.36
N LEU A 433 -7.29 20.32 33.89
CA LEU A 433 -7.47 18.90 34.17
C LEU A 433 -7.54 18.12 32.85
N PRO A 434 -7.09 16.85 32.84
CA PRO A 434 -7.17 16.00 31.66
C PRO A 434 -8.63 15.88 31.20
N LEU A 435 -8.87 16.18 29.93
CA LEU A 435 -10.12 15.83 29.27
C LEU A 435 -10.10 14.34 28.91
N ALA A 436 -11.28 13.73 28.81
CA ALA A 436 -11.40 12.37 28.30
C ALA A 436 -10.82 12.27 26.87
N PRO A 437 -10.30 11.09 26.47
CA PRO A 437 -9.81 10.86 25.11
C PRO A 437 -10.82 11.23 24.02
N THR A 438 -10.32 11.67 22.87
CA THR A 438 -11.13 11.97 21.67
C THR A 438 -11.57 10.70 20.96
N TRP A 439 -10.79 9.62 21.09
CA TRP A 439 -11.15 8.26 20.72
C TRP A 439 -10.52 7.29 21.72
N SER A 440 -11.20 6.18 22.00
CA SER A 440 -10.69 5.10 22.84
C SER A 440 -11.15 3.76 22.28
N TYR A 441 -10.24 2.80 22.20
CA TYR A 441 -10.56 1.39 21.99
C TYR A 441 -10.43 0.59 23.29
N THR A 442 -11.41 -0.28 23.54
CA THR A 442 -11.31 -1.39 24.50
C THR A 442 -12.24 -2.50 24.05
N ASN A 443 -12.01 -3.74 24.48
CA ASN A 443 -12.86 -4.86 24.10
C ASN A 443 -14.28 -4.71 24.69
N ALA A 444 -15.31 -5.12 23.95
CA ALA A 444 -16.71 -5.13 24.41
C ALA A 444 -16.92 -5.91 25.71
N VAL A 445 -16.04 -6.88 26.01
CA VAL A 445 -15.81 -7.43 27.34
C VAL A 445 -14.41 -6.96 27.78
N PRO A 446 -14.28 -5.92 28.62
CA PRO A 446 -12.98 -5.30 28.88
C PRO A 446 -11.91 -6.25 29.46
N THR A 447 -12.33 -7.28 30.21
CA THR A 447 -11.40 -8.30 30.74
C THR A 447 -10.76 -9.21 29.69
N ASP A 448 -11.24 -9.15 28.45
CA ASP A 448 -10.75 -9.96 27.33
C ASP A 448 -9.69 -9.17 26.50
N PHE A 449 -9.25 -8.00 27.00
CA PHE A 449 -8.10 -7.21 26.53
C PHE A 449 -7.40 -6.55 27.72
N TYR A 450 -6.29 -7.13 28.19
CA TYR A 450 -5.55 -6.66 29.36
C TYR A 450 -4.04 -6.99 29.31
N GLY A 451 -3.28 -6.12 28.66
CA GLY A 451 -1.83 -6.08 28.76
C GLY A 451 -1.38 -5.37 30.03
N ALA A 452 -1.10 -6.10 31.11
CA ALA A 452 -0.73 -5.53 32.42
C ALA A 452 0.58 -4.72 32.46
N ASN A 453 1.42 -4.83 31.42
CA ASN A 453 2.70 -4.16 31.25
C ASN A 453 3.10 -4.21 29.75
N ILE A 454 4.20 -3.56 29.36
CA ILE A 454 4.66 -3.42 27.95
C ILE A 454 3.49 -3.03 27.04
N SER A 455 3.40 -3.54 25.82
CA SER A 455 2.30 -3.27 24.86
C SER A 455 2.44 -1.92 24.16
N GLY A 456 1.72 -1.76 23.04
CA GLY A 456 1.82 -0.59 22.18
C GLY A 456 0.72 -0.48 21.14
N ALA A 457 0.65 0.65 20.44
CA ALA A 457 -0.36 0.90 19.42
C ALA A 457 0.14 1.85 18.32
N GLN A 458 -0.27 1.60 17.08
CA GLN A 458 0.11 2.37 15.89
C GLN A 458 -1.12 2.68 15.03
N ARG A 459 -1.28 3.93 14.62
CA ARG A 459 -2.28 4.32 13.61
C ARG A 459 -1.78 3.92 12.23
N LEU A 460 -2.67 3.43 11.36
CA LEU A 460 -2.35 3.00 10.00
C LEU A 460 -2.97 3.94 8.94
N PRO A 461 -2.46 3.97 7.70
CA PRO A 461 -2.93 4.91 6.66
C PRO A 461 -4.41 4.79 6.29
N ASN A 462 -4.98 3.58 6.34
CA ASN A 462 -6.41 3.33 6.13
C ASN A 462 -7.30 3.78 7.32
N GLY A 463 -6.69 4.34 8.38
CA GLY A 463 -7.37 4.82 9.59
C GLY A 463 -7.58 3.77 10.68
N ASN A 464 -7.26 2.51 10.40
CA ASN A 464 -7.26 1.42 11.38
C ASN A 464 -6.13 1.61 12.41
N THR A 465 -6.23 0.91 13.54
CA THR A 465 -5.20 0.91 14.59
C THR A 465 -4.67 -0.50 14.80
N LEU A 466 -3.35 -0.67 14.64
CA LEU A 466 -2.62 -1.87 15.04
C LEU A 466 -2.34 -1.79 16.54
N ILE A 467 -2.58 -2.88 17.26
CA ILE A 467 -2.52 -2.96 18.71
C ILE A 467 -1.69 -4.18 19.10
N CYS A 468 -0.69 -3.99 19.96
CA CYS A 468 0.18 -5.03 20.48
C CYS A 468 -0.18 -5.31 21.95
N GLU A 469 -0.86 -6.41 22.26
CA GLU A 469 -1.05 -6.90 23.63
C GLU A 469 0.17 -7.74 24.05
N GLY A 470 1.22 -7.04 24.47
CA GLY A 470 2.57 -7.58 24.60
C GLY A 470 2.72 -8.79 25.54
N PRO A 471 2.14 -8.79 26.76
CA PRO A 471 2.25 -9.92 27.70
C PRO A 471 1.60 -11.20 27.18
N GLU A 472 0.41 -11.07 26.58
CA GLU A 472 -0.39 -12.16 26.01
C GLU A 472 0.11 -12.62 24.63
N LYS A 473 1.11 -11.91 24.07
CA LYS A 473 1.80 -12.23 22.81
C LYS A 473 0.91 -12.11 21.59
N TYR A 474 -0.07 -11.23 21.66
CA TYR A 474 -1.10 -11.04 20.66
C TYR A 474 -0.94 -9.68 20.00
N ALA A 475 -1.04 -9.62 18.68
CA ALA A 475 -1.09 -8.36 17.95
C ALA A 475 -2.26 -8.40 16.98
N PHE A 476 -3.02 -7.32 16.89
CA PHE A 476 -4.27 -7.28 16.14
C PHE A 476 -4.59 -5.88 15.62
N GLU A 477 -5.32 -5.81 14.52
CA GLU A 477 -5.74 -4.58 13.87
C GLU A 477 -7.24 -4.39 14.00
N VAL A 478 -7.66 -3.18 14.38
CA VAL A 478 -9.07 -2.79 14.49
C VAL A 478 -9.39 -1.58 13.63
N THR A 479 -10.62 -1.54 13.11
CA THR A 479 -11.15 -0.35 12.44
C THR A 479 -11.27 0.84 13.41
N SER A 480 -11.50 2.03 12.87
CA SER A 480 -11.86 3.21 13.68
C SER A 480 -13.13 3.02 14.53
N ALA A 481 -13.99 2.04 14.20
CA ALA A 481 -15.16 1.64 14.99
C ALA A 481 -14.84 0.60 16.09
N GLY A 482 -13.64 0.01 16.06
CA GLY A 482 -13.19 -1.03 16.99
C GLY A 482 -13.43 -2.47 16.54
N ASP A 483 -13.77 -2.68 15.27
CA ASP A 483 -14.02 -4.01 14.73
C ASP A 483 -12.70 -4.69 14.31
N LEU A 484 -12.51 -5.96 14.69
CA LEU A 484 -11.31 -6.74 14.35
C LEU A 484 -11.25 -7.02 12.85
N VAL A 485 -10.07 -6.80 12.23
CA VAL A 485 -9.82 -7.04 10.79
C VAL A 485 -8.56 -7.86 10.50
N TRP A 486 -7.63 -8.01 11.45
CA TRP A 486 -6.48 -8.93 11.32
C TRP A 486 -5.87 -9.22 12.69
N ASP A 487 -5.26 -10.39 12.87
CA ASP A 487 -4.52 -10.73 14.07
C ASP A 487 -3.41 -11.77 13.85
N THR A 488 -2.46 -11.82 14.80
CA THR A 488 -1.36 -12.79 14.86
C THR A 488 -0.97 -13.09 16.31
N THR A 489 -0.25 -14.19 16.54
CA THR A 489 0.33 -14.53 17.84
C THR A 489 1.81 -14.86 17.73
N SER A 490 2.61 -14.44 18.72
CA SER A 490 4.04 -14.69 18.73
C SER A 490 4.49 -15.68 19.81
N SER A 491 5.72 -16.19 19.67
CA SER A 491 6.25 -17.23 20.57
C SER A 491 6.61 -16.71 21.98
N GLY A 492 6.91 -15.41 22.12
CA GLY A 492 7.32 -14.74 23.35
C GLY A 492 6.72 -13.34 23.44
N SER A 493 6.67 -12.76 24.65
CA SER A 493 6.07 -11.44 24.86
C SER A 493 6.80 -10.35 24.04
N MET A 494 6.01 -9.43 23.49
CA MET A 494 6.43 -8.36 22.58
C MET A 494 6.42 -7.02 23.32
N PHE A 495 7.40 -6.17 23.08
CA PHE A 495 7.38 -4.82 23.67
C PHE A 495 6.37 -3.94 22.93
N ARG A 496 6.54 -3.84 21.62
CA ARG A 496 5.68 -3.24 20.61
C ARG A 496 5.57 -4.18 19.42
N PHE A 497 4.72 -3.82 18.47
CA PHE A 497 4.57 -4.48 17.18
C PHE A 497 4.19 -3.39 16.17
N GLU A 498 5.03 -3.16 15.15
CA GLU A 498 4.87 -2.05 14.21
C GLU A 498 4.72 -2.60 12.78
N ARG A 499 3.92 -1.93 11.96
CA ARG A 499 3.74 -2.21 10.53
C ARG A 499 4.25 -1.05 9.69
N TYR A 500 5.00 -1.37 8.65
CA TYR A 500 5.49 -0.45 7.63
C TYR A 500 4.80 -0.77 6.31
N THR A 501 4.34 0.24 5.57
CA THR A 501 3.70 0.03 4.27
C THR A 501 4.71 -0.41 3.20
N PRO A 502 4.28 -1.03 2.08
CA PRO A 502 5.21 -1.45 1.03
C PRO A 502 5.98 -0.29 0.36
N ASP A 503 5.49 0.95 0.49
CA ASP A 503 6.14 2.18 0.02
C ASP A 503 6.95 2.92 1.12
N PHE A 504 7.17 2.30 2.29
CA PHE A 504 8.02 2.85 3.34
C PHE A 504 9.46 3.05 2.81
N ALA A 505 10.01 4.25 3.00
CA ALA A 505 11.29 4.66 2.41
C ALA A 505 12.45 3.72 2.75
N GLY A 506 12.45 3.11 3.94
CA GLY A 506 13.46 2.13 4.34
C GLY A 506 13.50 0.85 3.50
N PHE A 507 12.51 0.62 2.64
CA PHE A 507 12.53 -0.50 1.70
C PHE A 507 13.17 -0.14 0.35
N GLU A 508 13.37 1.14 -0.01
CA GLU A 508 13.80 1.59 -1.37
C GLU A 508 15.07 0.92 -1.92
N SER A 509 16.00 0.49 -1.05
CA SER A 509 17.27 -0.16 -1.42
C SER A 509 17.31 -1.67 -1.16
N THR A 510 16.18 -2.23 -0.71
CA THR A 510 16.05 -3.61 -0.27
C THR A 510 15.39 -4.44 -1.37
N GLU A 511 15.44 -5.77 -1.25
CA GLU A 511 14.56 -6.62 -2.04
C GLU A 511 13.08 -6.16 -1.89
N LEU A 512 12.64 -5.71 -0.71
CA LEU A 512 11.26 -5.23 -0.49
C LEU A 512 10.89 -3.89 -1.13
N ALA A 513 11.78 -3.26 -1.90
CA ALA A 513 11.38 -2.39 -3.00
C ALA A 513 10.74 -3.18 -4.17
N LEU A 514 9.97 -4.24 -3.85
CA LEU A 514 9.33 -5.22 -4.74
C LEU A 514 10.29 -5.98 -5.68
N PRO A 515 10.52 -7.30 -5.47
CA PRO A 515 11.23 -8.15 -6.41
C PRO A 515 10.42 -9.41 -6.71
N THR A 516 9.25 -9.28 -7.34
CA THR A 516 8.60 -10.37 -8.07
C THR A 516 7.42 -9.78 -8.83
N THR A 517 7.60 -9.61 -10.14
CA THR A 517 6.77 -8.76 -11.02
C THR A 517 6.91 -7.26 -10.71
N ALA A 518 7.41 -6.50 -11.69
CA ALA A 518 7.43 -5.04 -11.64
C ALA A 518 6.02 -4.42 -11.73
N TYR A 519 5.03 -5.18 -12.22
CA TYR A 519 3.61 -4.87 -12.08
C TYR A 519 2.69 -6.07 -12.29
N THR A 520 1.60 -6.11 -11.53
CA THR A 520 0.52 -7.10 -11.66
C THR A 520 -0.43 -6.74 -12.80
N ILE A 521 -0.68 -7.66 -13.72
CA ILE A 521 -1.75 -7.49 -14.72
C ILE A 521 -3.11 -7.76 -14.05
N VAL A 522 -3.98 -6.75 -14.04
CA VAL A 522 -5.38 -6.88 -13.62
C VAL A 522 -6.13 -7.83 -14.56
N ASP A 523 -6.98 -8.69 -14.03
CA ASP A 523 -7.83 -9.58 -14.81
C ASP A 523 -8.91 -8.81 -15.60
N THR A 524 -9.52 -9.45 -16.60
CA THR A 524 -10.61 -8.85 -17.37
C THR A 524 -11.93 -8.79 -16.61
N GLY A 525 -12.08 -9.55 -15.52
CA GLY A 525 -13.31 -9.69 -14.74
C GLY A 525 -14.33 -10.66 -15.37
N GLN A 526 -14.00 -11.29 -16.51
CA GLN A 526 -14.93 -12.13 -17.23
C GLN A 526 -15.15 -13.50 -16.55
N ASP A 527 -16.31 -13.66 -15.93
CA ASP A 527 -16.74 -14.83 -15.16
C ASP A 527 -17.67 -15.82 -15.93
N GLY A 528 -18.17 -15.40 -17.09
CA GLY A 528 -19.03 -16.22 -17.96
C GLY A 528 -18.25 -17.07 -18.96
N PHE A 529 -18.82 -18.22 -19.35
CA PHE A 529 -18.27 -19.12 -20.36
C PHE A 529 -19.08 -19.02 -21.65
N TYR A 530 -18.42 -18.98 -22.80
CA TYR A 530 -19.06 -18.72 -24.08
C TYR A 530 -18.66 -19.72 -25.16
N ASN A 531 -19.59 -20.00 -26.07
CA ASN A 531 -19.31 -20.62 -27.36
C ASN A 531 -19.20 -19.54 -28.47
N ASP A 532 -19.30 -19.98 -29.73
CA ASP A 532 -19.36 -19.16 -30.96
C ASP A 532 -20.44 -18.07 -31.00
N SER A 533 -21.43 -18.05 -30.10
CA SER A 533 -22.58 -17.14 -30.15
C SER A 533 -23.36 -16.92 -28.85
N THR A 534 -23.28 -17.83 -27.88
CA THR A 534 -24.03 -17.75 -26.61
C THR A 534 -23.18 -18.12 -25.41
N ASP A 535 -23.65 -17.69 -24.24
CA ASP A 535 -23.33 -18.25 -22.93
C ASP A 535 -23.54 -19.79 -22.89
N ILE A 536 -22.71 -20.47 -22.10
CA ILE A 536 -22.68 -21.92 -21.84
C ILE A 536 -22.31 -22.20 -20.38
N THR A 537 -22.55 -23.42 -19.90
CA THR A 537 -21.93 -23.88 -18.66
C THR A 537 -20.42 -24.10 -18.86
N GLU A 538 -19.64 -23.93 -17.79
CA GLU A 538 -18.21 -24.27 -17.73
C GLU A 538 -17.90 -25.59 -18.50
N PRO A 539 -17.08 -25.53 -19.56
CA PRO A 539 -16.59 -26.71 -20.28
C PRO A 539 -15.52 -27.44 -19.46
N GLY A 540 -15.48 -28.77 -19.56
CA GLY A 540 -14.40 -29.55 -18.93
C GLY A 540 -13.14 -29.63 -19.79
N ILE A 541 -12.02 -30.04 -19.21
CA ILE A 541 -10.77 -30.35 -19.93
C ILE A 541 -11.09 -31.33 -21.08
N GLY A 542 -10.72 -30.97 -22.31
CA GLY A 542 -10.98 -31.70 -23.54
C GLY A 542 -12.38 -31.54 -24.16
N ASP A 543 -13.26 -30.71 -23.60
CA ASP A 543 -14.49 -30.26 -24.25
C ASP A 543 -14.22 -29.04 -25.18
N GLU A 544 -15.08 -28.82 -26.19
CA GLU A 544 -15.00 -27.61 -27.01
C GLU A 544 -15.15 -26.35 -26.14
N PHE A 545 -14.36 -25.30 -26.45
CA PHE A 545 -14.32 -24.01 -25.73
C PHE A 545 -13.71 -24.04 -24.31
N TYR A 546 -13.06 -25.12 -23.89
CA TYR A 546 -12.20 -25.11 -22.70
C TYR A 546 -11.00 -24.17 -22.85
N GLY A 547 -10.54 -23.57 -21.75
CA GLY A 547 -9.34 -22.73 -21.72
C GLY A 547 -9.54 -21.27 -22.13
N GLN A 548 -10.78 -20.79 -22.19
CA GLN A 548 -11.14 -19.38 -22.39
C GLN A 548 -10.92 -18.53 -21.12
N ASP A 549 -11.17 -17.22 -21.17
CA ASP A 549 -10.86 -16.26 -20.08
C ASP A 549 -11.28 -16.78 -18.68
N ALA A 550 -12.59 -16.99 -18.49
CA ALA A 550 -13.20 -17.49 -17.25
C ALA A 550 -12.73 -18.90 -16.80
N THR A 551 -11.93 -19.62 -17.60
CA THR A 551 -11.33 -20.90 -17.18
C THR A 551 -10.13 -20.71 -16.27
N HIS A 552 -9.46 -19.55 -16.33
CA HIS A 552 -8.20 -19.30 -15.64
C HIS A 552 -8.39 -18.24 -14.55
N GLY A 553 -7.78 -18.47 -13.38
CA GLY A 553 -7.74 -17.46 -12.33
C GLY A 553 -6.79 -16.33 -12.69
N GLY A 554 -7.26 -15.09 -12.58
CA GLY A 554 -6.46 -13.87 -12.71
C GLY A 554 -6.71 -12.90 -11.57
N ASN A 555 -5.87 -11.85 -11.47
CA ASN A 555 -5.92 -10.84 -10.41
C ASN A 555 -7.18 -9.95 -10.55
N GLN A 556 -8.28 -10.38 -9.95
CA GLN A 556 -9.57 -9.68 -10.05
C GLN A 556 -9.45 -8.20 -9.65
N PRO A 557 -10.17 -7.27 -10.32
CA PRO A 557 -10.15 -5.86 -9.96
C PRO A 557 -10.43 -5.63 -8.47
N LYS A 558 -9.48 -5.00 -7.76
CA LYS A 558 -9.55 -4.76 -6.32
C LYS A 558 -9.26 -3.28 -6.04
N TYR A 559 -10.29 -2.59 -5.57
CA TYR A 559 -10.28 -1.14 -5.44
C TYR A 559 -10.70 -0.68 -4.04
N GLU A 560 -10.27 0.50 -3.63
CA GLU A 560 -10.76 1.20 -2.44
C GLU A 560 -11.01 2.67 -2.76
N ILE A 561 -12.11 3.22 -2.27
CA ILE A 561 -12.45 4.64 -2.42
C ILE A 561 -11.88 5.40 -1.21
N SER A 562 -11.16 6.49 -1.45
CA SER A 562 -10.66 7.35 -0.36
C SER A 562 -11.79 7.91 0.49
N ALA A 563 -11.52 8.21 1.77
CA ALA A 563 -12.53 8.66 2.74
C ALA A 563 -13.24 9.98 2.35
N ASP A 564 -12.61 10.81 1.50
CA ASP A 564 -13.19 12.02 0.91
C ASP A 564 -14.10 11.76 -0.31
N GLY A 565 -14.07 10.54 -0.85
CA GLY A 565 -14.80 10.11 -2.04
C GLY A 565 -14.22 10.57 -3.38
N LEU A 566 -13.02 11.17 -3.41
CA LEU A 566 -12.43 11.77 -4.62
C LEU A 566 -11.51 10.84 -5.42
N THR A 567 -10.92 9.84 -4.79
CA THR A 567 -9.92 8.96 -5.42
C THR A 567 -10.25 7.48 -5.25
N VAL A 568 -9.64 6.65 -6.11
CA VAL A 568 -9.73 5.19 -6.06
C VAL A 568 -8.32 4.62 -6.06
N TYR A 569 -7.93 3.90 -5.02
CA TYR A 569 -6.70 3.10 -5.02
C TYR A 569 -6.95 1.75 -5.68
N ASP A 570 -6.04 1.33 -6.57
CA ASP A 570 -6.06 0.03 -7.25
C ASP A 570 -4.95 -0.87 -6.67
N TYR A 571 -5.38 -1.84 -5.88
CA TYR A 571 -4.50 -2.75 -5.15
C TYR A 571 -3.67 -3.67 -6.05
N ASN A 572 -4.11 -3.92 -7.29
CA ASN A 572 -3.35 -4.75 -8.20
C ASN A 572 -2.23 -3.93 -8.86
N THR A 573 -2.53 -2.70 -9.29
CA THR A 573 -1.58 -1.90 -10.07
C THR A 573 -0.67 -1.00 -9.23
N GLY A 574 -1.02 -0.72 -7.97
CA GLY A 574 -0.32 0.25 -7.14
C GLY A 574 -0.52 1.70 -7.63
N LEU A 575 -1.60 1.94 -8.39
CA LEU A 575 -1.99 3.26 -8.88
C LEU A 575 -3.15 3.82 -8.05
N THR A 576 -3.08 5.10 -7.71
CA THR A 576 -4.27 5.86 -7.28
C THR A 576 -4.84 6.60 -8.48
N TRP A 577 -6.15 6.59 -8.63
CA TRP A 577 -6.90 7.20 -9.74
C TRP A 577 -7.84 8.30 -9.26
N THR A 578 -8.09 9.31 -10.09
CA THR A 578 -9.23 10.22 -9.89
C THR A 578 -10.52 9.42 -10.09
N ARG A 579 -11.45 9.49 -9.14
CA ARG A 579 -12.68 8.67 -9.17
C ARG A 579 -13.64 9.07 -10.29
N SER A 580 -13.66 10.35 -10.62
CA SER A 580 -14.58 10.95 -11.60
C SER A 580 -13.82 11.56 -12.77
N HIS A 581 -14.52 11.74 -13.88
CA HIS A 581 -14.07 12.55 -15.02
C HIS A 581 -14.81 13.88 -15.13
N ASP A 582 -15.66 14.24 -14.15
CA ASP A 582 -16.13 15.63 -13.96
C ASP A 582 -14.91 16.52 -13.67
N ILE A 583 -14.51 17.31 -14.67
CA ILE A 583 -13.40 18.25 -14.54
C ILE A 583 -13.87 19.67 -14.23
N ASN A 584 -15.18 19.91 -14.24
CA ASN A 584 -15.75 21.24 -14.13
C ASN A 584 -16.47 21.50 -12.78
N ASP A 585 -16.69 20.45 -11.99
CA ASP A 585 -17.30 20.41 -10.65
C ASP A 585 -18.75 20.94 -10.65
N ASP A 586 -19.53 20.59 -11.68
CA ASP A 586 -20.98 20.86 -11.75
C ASP A 586 -21.87 19.64 -11.44
N GLY A 587 -21.27 18.46 -11.30
CA GLY A 587 -21.92 17.19 -10.98
C GLY A 587 -22.63 16.53 -12.16
N LEU A 588 -22.31 16.92 -13.41
CA LEU A 588 -22.92 16.38 -14.63
C LEU A 588 -21.85 15.86 -15.60
N LEU A 589 -21.64 14.54 -15.64
CA LEU A 589 -20.72 13.89 -16.58
C LEU A 589 -21.18 14.05 -18.04
N ASN A 590 -20.70 15.08 -18.76
CA ASN A 590 -21.25 15.52 -20.04
C ASN A 590 -20.20 16.09 -21.03
N TYR A 591 -20.65 16.63 -22.17
CA TYR A 591 -19.75 17.19 -23.19
C TYR A 591 -18.76 18.25 -22.67
N ASP A 592 -19.16 19.07 -21.70
CA ASP A 592 -18.33 20.16 -21.15
C ASP A 592 -17.14 19.63 -20.31
N ASP A 593 -17.09 18.34 -19.97
CA ASP A 593 -15.94 17.68 -19.33
C ASP A 593 -14.85 17.22 -20.30
N LYS A 594 -15.07 17.38 -21.60
CA LYS A 594 -14.16 16.84 -22.61
C LYS A 594 -13.04 17.80 -22.95
N LEU A 595 -11.80 17.33 -22.84
CA LEU A 595 -10.58 18.08 -23.17
C LEU A 595 -10.01 17.69 -24.53
N SER A 596 -9.31 18.61 -25.19
CA SER A 596 -8.47 18.23 -26.33
C SER A 596 -7.23 17.48 -25.84
N GLN A 597 -6.62 16.63 -26.67
CA GLN A 597 -5.46 15.83 -26.27
C GLN A 597 -4.33 16.64 -25.61
N SER A 598 -4.07 17.87 -26.06
CA SER A 598 -3.07 18.75 -25.44
C SER A 598 -3.52 19.34 -24.11
N ASP A 599 -4.83 19.59 -23.96
CA ASP A 599 -5.40 20.12 -22.72
C ASP A 599 -5.51 19.02 -21.66
N SER A 600 -5.80 17.77 -22.03
CA SER A 600 -5.75 16.60 -21.14
C SER A 600 -4.38 16.42 -20.48
N VAL A 601 -3.29 16.67 -21.20
CA VAL A 601 -1.94 16.63 -20.61
C VAL A 601 -1.70 17.84 -19.69
N ALA A 602 -2.12 19.03 -20.10
CA ALA A 602 -1.90 20.27 -19.35
C ALA A 602 -2.79 20.41 -18.10
N TYR A 603 -3.93 19.71 -18.05
CA TYR A 603 -4.86 19.79 -16.92
C TYR A 603 -4.37 19.01 -15.68
N ALA A 604 -3.42 18.07 -15.84
CA ALA A 604 -2.68 17.47 -14.73
C ALA A 604 -2.03 18.54 -13.82
N ASP A 605 -1.42 19.57 -14.40
CA ASP A 605 -0.86 20.71 -13.65
C ASP A 605 -1.94 21.46 -12.84
N THR A 606 -3.20 21.43 -13.28
CA THR A 606 -4.31 22.12 -12.61
C THR A 606 -4.77 21.35 -11.36
N ILE A 607 -4.98 20.04 -11.46
CA ILE A 607 -5.37 19.20 -10.32
C ILE A 607 -4.24 19.08 -9.28
N ASN A 608 -2.97 19.08 -9.73
CA ASN A 608 -1.80 19.15 -8.86
C ASN A 608 -1.72 20.48 -8.09
N ALA A 609 -2.03 21.60 -8.75
CA ALA A 609 -2.06 22.91 -8.11
C ALA A 609 -3.22 23.10 -7.11
N SER A 610 -4.24 22.24 -7.16
CA SER A 610 -5.35 22.22 -6.19
C SER A 610 -5.20 21.19 -5.07
N SER A 611 -4.16 20.35 -5.07
CA SER A 611 -4.02 19.20 -4.16
C SER A 611 -5.24 18.28 -4.20
N TYR A 612 -5.66 17.84 -5.40
CA TYR A 612 -6.85 17.00 -5.57
C TYR A 612 -6.68 15.66 -4.83
N GLY A 613 -7.61 15.33 -3.93
CA GLY A 613 -7.49 14.16 -3.04
C GLY A 613 -6.26 14.19 -2.13
N ASP A 614 -5.84 15.39 -1.70
CA ASP A 614 -4.60 15.68 -0.96
C ASP A 614 -3.27 15.34 -1.69
N TYR A 615 -3.33 14.92 -2.96
CA TYR A 615 -2.15 14.59 -3.79
C TYR A 615 -1.78 15.68 -4.81
N SER A 616 -0.50 15.74 -5.22
CA SER A 616 0.04 16.80 -6.11
C SER A 616 1.01 16.30 -7.21
N ASP A 617 0.98 15.00 -7.47
CA ASP A 617 1.82 14.23 -8.39
C ASP A 617 1.00 13.51 -9.49
N TRP A 618 -0.25 13.92 -9.72
CA TRP A 618 -1.14 13.40 -10.75
C TRP A 618 -0.57 13.58 -12.17
N ARG A 619 -0.85 12.60 -13.02
CA ARG A 619 -0.46 12.56 -14.44
C ARG A 619 -1.55 11.91 -15.29
N LEU A 620 -1.58 12.25 -16.58
CA LEU A 620 -2.44 11.54 -17.54
C LEU A 620 -1.86 10.12 -17.74
N PRO A 621 -2.68 9.05 -17.70
CA PRO A 621 -2.21 7.67 -17.83
C PRO A 621 -1.70 7.37 -19.24
N SER A 622 -0.82 6.38 -19.35
CA SER A 622 -0.57 5.66 -20.60
C SER A 622 -1.75 4.74 -20.96
N ILE A 623 -1.77 4.19 -22.17
CA ILE A 623 -2.80 3.23 -22.57
C ILE A 623 -2.70 1.89 -21.83
N LYS A 624 -1.49 1.45 -21.41
CA LYS A 624 -1.34 0.23 -20.59
C LYS A 624 -1.99 0.42 -19.21
N GLU A 625 -1.75 1.57 -18.58
CA GLU A 625 -2.35 1.91 -17.29
C GLU A 625 -3.86 2.11 -17.39
N LEU A 626 -4.36 2.94 -18.32
CA LEU A 626 -5.80 3.17 -18.44
C LEU A 626 -6.58 1.89 -18.80
N TYR A 627 -5.94 0.93 -19.48
CA TYR A 627 -6.54 -0.37 -19.79
C TYR A 627 -6.60 -1.32 -18.58
N SER A 628 -5.89 -1.06 -17.47
CA SER A 628 -6.03 -1.85 -16.24
C SER A 628 -7.46 -1.79 -15.69
N LEU A 629 -8.11 -0.63 -15.78
CA LEU A 629 -9.47 -0.37 -15.29
C LEU A 629 -10.58 -1.05 -16.11
N MET A 630 -10.24 -1.61 -17.27
CA MET A 630 -11.21 -2.15 -18.22
C MET A 630 -11.89 -3.43 -17.70
N ASP A 631 -13.22 -3.45 -17.65
CA ASP A 631 -14.01 -4.59 -17.17
C ASP A 631 -14.83 -5.25 -18.29
N PHE A 632 -14.55 -6.50 -18.62
CA PHE A 632 -15.21 -7.27 -19.69
C PHE A 632 -16.52 -7.95 -19.26
N ARG A 633 -17.04 -7.65 -18.06
CA ARG A 633 -18.45 -7.82 -17.69
C ARG A 633 -19.34 -6.73 -18.33
N GLY A 634 -18.72 -5.64 -18.81
CA GLY A 634 -19.36 -4.61 -19.63
C GLY A 634 -19.91 -5.14 -20.97
N LYS A 635 -20.83 -4.39 -21.59
CA LYS A 635 -21.57 -4.81 -22.80
C LYS A 635 -21.63 -3.70 -23.83
N ASP A 636 -21.17 -4.00 -25.05
CA ASP A 636 -21.16 -3.05 -26.18
C ASP A 636 -22.59 -2.58 -26.52
N PRO A 637 -22.90 -1.29 -26.31
CA PRO A 637 -24.24 -0.76 -26.52
C PRO A 637 -24.54 -0.62 -28.02
N SER A 638 -25.83 -0.51 -28.36
CA SER A 638 -26.21 -0.22 -29.75
C SER A 638 -25.55 1.09 -30.23
N PRO A 639 -24.82 1.11 -31.37
CA PRO A 639 -24.26 2.35 -31.92
C PRO A 639 -25.33 3.33 -32.43
N THR A 640 -26.61 2.92 -32.37
CA THR A 640 -27.80 3.72 -32.66
C THR A 640 -28.70 3.94 -31.43
N ALA A 641 -28.22 3.66 -30.22
CA ALA A 641 -28.93 3.94 -28.97
C ALA A 641 -29.28 5.44 -28.86
N THR A 642 -30.46 5.72 -28.33
CA THR A 642 -31.00 7.08 -28.15
C THR A 642 -31.16 7.49 -26.68
N ASP A 643 -30.72 6.63 -25.77
CA ASP A 643 -30.64 6.82 -24.33
C ASP A 643 -29.66 5.78 -23.75
N ALA A 644 -29.30 5.92 -22.49
CA ALA A 644 -28.32 5.08 -21.80
C ALA A 644 -28.98 3.99 -20.91
N THR A 645 -30.27 3.65 -21.11
CA THR A 645 -31.00 2.76 -20.18
C THR A 645 -30.42 1.35 -20.10
N ASP A 646 -29.92 0.83 -21.23
CA ASP A 646 -29.32 -0.50 -21.35
C ASP A 646 -27.77 -0.45 -21.38
N LEU A 647 -27.16 0.62 -20.85
CA LEU A 647 -25.71 0.79 -20.83
C LEU A 647 -25.08 0.03 -19.65
N TYR A 648 -24.18 -0.90 -19.97
CA TYR A 648 -23.28 -1.56 -19.03
C TYR A 648 -21.84 -1.23 -19.45
N PRO A 649 -21.20 -0.19 -18.86
CA PRO A 649 -19.88 0.23 -19.27
C PRO A 649 -18.82 -0.81 -18.88
N PHE A 650 -17.67 -0.74 -19.53
CA PHE A 650 -16.52 -1.62 -19.32
C PHE A 650 -15.61 -1.09 -18.20
N ILE A 651 -16.19 -0.72 -17.05
CA ILE A 651 -15.48 -0.30 -15.83
C ILE A 651 -16.37 -0.61 -14.61
N ASP A 652 -15.77 -0.85 -13.44
CA ASP A 652 -16.53 -1.06 -12.21
C ASP A 652 -17.14 0.26 -11.71
N THR A 653 -18.45 0.41 -11.92
CA THR A 653 -19.22 1.61 -11.56
C THR A 653 -19.53 1.74 -10.09
N ASN A 654 -19.16 0.77 -9.24
CA ASN A 654 -19.25 0.95 -7.78
C ASN A 654 -18.15 1.89 -7.29
N TYR A 655 -16.99 1.83 -7.93
CA TYR A 655 -15.82 2.64 -7.62
C TYR A 655 -15.77 3.90 -8.49
N PHE A 656 -15.82 3.75 -9.82
CA PHE A 656 -15.60 4.84 -10.77
C PHE A 656 -16.89 5.48 -11.28
N GLU A 657 -16.91 6.81 -11.34
CA GLU A 657 -18.02 7.58 -11.91
C GLU A 657 -17.83 7.73 -13.42
N ILE A 658 -18.76 7.22 -14.25
CA ILE A 658 -18.66 7.25 -15.71
C ILE A 658 -19.93 7.79 -16.38
N GLY A 659 -19.73 8.55 -17.47
CA GLY A 659 -20.78 9.14 -18.29
C GLY A 659 -20.66 8.74 -19.77
N PRO A 660 -21.77 8.53 -20.49
CA PRO A 660 -21.74 8.27 -21.94
C PRO A 660 -21.40 9.54 -22.74
N GLY A 661 -21.36 9.44 -24.07
CA GLY A 661 -21.40 10.63 -24.93
C GLY A 661 -22.74 11.38 -24.83
N ASP A 662 -22.68 12.71 -24.83
CA ASP A 662 -23.82 13.60 -24.58
C ASP A 662 -24.72 13.83 -25.82
N LEU A 663 -25.91 13.23 -25.77
CA LEU A 663 -26.90 13.32 -26.84
C LEU A 663 -27.46 14.75 -27.06
N ASP A 664 -27.44 15.62 -26.04
CA ASP A 664 -27.92 17.01 -26.15
C ASP A 664 -26.86 17.91 -26.82
N ALA A 665 -25.57 17.62 -26.63
CA ALA A 665 -24.47 18.19 -27.44
C ALA A 665 -24.41 17.62 -28.87
N GLY A 666 -25.03 16.47 -29.12
CA GLY A 666 -25.13 15.81 -30.43
C GLY A 666 -24.13 14.68 -30.63
N ASP A 667 -23.47 14.22 -29.58
CA ASP A 667 -22.72 12.97 -29.54
C ASP A 667 -23.66 11.76 -29.64
N ARG A 668 -23.10 10.56 -29.81
CA ARG A 668 -23.79 9.28 -29.57
C ARG A 668 -23.38 8.75 -28.19
N ILE A 669 -24.14 7.81 -27.64
CA ILE A 669 -23.79 7.11 -26.38
C ILE A 669 -22.32 6.64 -26.38
N ILE A 670 -21.86 6.02 -27.47
CA ILE A 670 -20.50 5.50 -27.61
C ILE A 670 -19.39 6.57 -27.76
N ASP A 671 -19.71 7.86 -27.83
CA ASP A 671 -18.72 8.94 -27.99
C ASP A 671 -18.10 9.43 -26.66
N GLY A 672 -18.02 8.54 -25.66
CA GLY A 672 -17.35 8.73 -24.38
C GLY A 672 -15.93 8.15 -24.35
N GLN A 673 -15.03 8.68 -25.17
CA GLN A 673 -13.64 8.22 -25.23
C GLN A 673 -12.73 8.95 -24.28
N PHE A 674 -11.78 8.23 -23.67
CA PHE A 674 -10.81 8.73 -22.72
C PHE A 674 -9.43 8.93 -23.37
N ALA A 675 -8.74 10.01 -22.97
CA ALA A 675 -7.38 10.32 -23.44
C ALA A 675 -6.29 9.55 -22.68
N THR A 676 -5.14 9.37 -23.32
CA THR A 676 -3.92 8.80 -22.71
C THR A 676 -2.69 9.57 -23.19
N THR A 677 -1.51 9.27 -22.66
CA THR A 677 -0.23 9.78 -23.15
C THR A 677 0.30 9.01 -24.37
N THR A 678 -0.29 7.88 -24.76
CA THR A 678 0.29 6.96 -25.76
C THR A 678 -0.08 7.36 -27.19
N ILE A 679 0.79 8.15 -27.82
CA ILE A 679 0.70 8.55 -29.23
C ILE A 679 1.06 7.40 -30.15
N TYR A 680 0.28 7.18 -31.22
CA TYR A 680 0.61 6.22 -32.27
C TYR A 680 1.79 6.73 -33.11
N VAL A 681 2.82 5.89 -33.28
CA VAL A 681 4.04 6.23 -34.02
C VAL A 681 3.91 6.22 -35.55
N ASP A 682 2.71 5.98 -36.07
CA ASP A 682 2.33 6.14 -37.49
C ASP A 682 0.99 6.91 -37.57
N THR A 683 0.32 6.87 -38.71
CA THR A 683 -0.87 7.67 -38.99
C THR A 683 -2.08 6.81 -39.33
N VAL A 684 -3.25 7.25 -38.83
CA VAL A 684 -4.55 6.68 -39.18
C VAL A 684 -5.27 7.55 -40.20
N MET A 685 -6.41 7.10 -40.72
CA MET A 685 -7.38 7.94 -41.46
C MET A 685 -6.76 8.72 -42.63
N SER A 686 -5.86 8.09 -43.38
CA SER A 686 -5.11 8.67 -44.51
C SER A 686 -4.16 9.82 -44.13
N GLY A 687 -3.37 9.65 -43.07
CA GLY A 687 -2.24 10.53 -42.75
C GLY A 687 -2.45 11.47 -41.56
N GLN A 688 -3.38 11.13 -40.65
CA GLN A 688 -3.62 11.86 -39.41
C GLN A 688 -2.81 11.26 -38.26
N GLU A 689 -2.13 12.11 -37.50
CA GLU A 689 -1.55 11.79 -36.19
C GLU A 689 -2.66 11.38 -35.21
N ALA A 690 -2.42 10.36 -34.38
CA ALA A 690 -3.41 9.82 -33.46
C ALA A 690 -2.84 9.46 -32.08
N VAL A 691 -3.72 9.48 -31.08
CA VAL A 691 -3.50 8.94 -29.73
C VAL A 691 -4.28 7.64 -29.58
N PHE A 692 -3.74 6.64 -28.89
CA PHE A 692 -4.52 5.49 -28.45
C PHE A 692 -5.40 5.91 -27.28
N GLY A 693 -6.69 6.11 -27.53
CA GLY A 693 -7.68 6.32 -26.48
C GLY A 693 -8.40 5.03 -26.13
N LEU A 694 -8.83 4.91 -24.87
CA LEU A 694 -9.72 3.85 -24.43
C LEU A 694 -11.18 4.33 -24.51
N ASN A 695 -12.08 3.46 -24.95
CA ASN A 695 -13.51 3.72 -24.86
C ASN A 695 -14.14 2.74 -23.87
N LEU A 696 -14.34 3.18 -22.63
CA LEU A 696 -15.00 2.41 -21.57
C LEU A 696 -16.51 2.26 -21.81
N ILE A 697 -17.09 2.93 -22.82
CA ILE A 697 -18.50 2.77 -23.21
C ILE A 697 -18.69 1.68 -24.27
N ASP A 698 -17.76 1.54 -25.23
CA ASP A 698 -17.83 0.55 -26.32
C ASP A 698 -16.73 -0.53 -26.27
N GLY A 699 -16.00 -0.60 -25.16
CA GLY A 699 -15.09 -1.68 -24.79
C GLY A 699 -13.88 -1.86 -25.72
N ARG A 700 -13.27 -0.77 -26.23
CA ARG A 700 -12.21 -0.84 -27.26
C ARG A 700 -11.11 0.22 -27.13
N ILE A 701 -9.86 -0.18 -27.42
CA ILE A 701 -8.73 0.73 -27.67
C ILE A 701 -8.70 1.12 -29.16
N LYS A 702 -8.60 2.41 -29.50
CA LYS A 702 -8.49 2.86 -30.91
C LYS A 702 -7.57 4.08 -31.05
N GLY A 703 -6.83 4.15 -32.15
CA GLY A 703 -6.09 5.35 -32.57
C GLY A 703 -7.04 6.46 -33.02
N TYR A 704 -7.20 7.50 -32.22
CA TYR A 704 -8.06 8.64 -32.50
C TYR A 704 -7.26 9.86 -32.99
N PRO A 705 -7.64 10.49 -34.13
CA PRO A 705 -6.94 11.66 -34.64
C PRO A 705 -6.86 12.82 -33.63
N THR A 706 -5.65 13.34 -33.37
CA THR A 706 -5.42 14.43 -32.41
C THR A 706 -5.73 15.81 -32.99
N GLN A 707 -5.56 15.99 -34.31
CA GLN A 707 -5.63 17.30 -34.98
C GLN A 707 -7.03 17.67 -35.52
N THR A 708 -8.08 16.90 -35.21
CA THR A 708 -9.44 17.09 -35.77
C THR A 708 -10.35 17.98 -34.92
N GLY A 709 -9.88 18.45 -33.77
CA GLY A 709 -10.72 19.11 -32.76
C GLY A 709 -11.58 18.12 -31.97
N LYS A 710 -11.22 16.83 -31.98
CA LYS A 710 -11.83 15.82 -31.11
C LYS A 710 -11.45 16.09 -29.65
N LEU A 711 -12.43 15.91 -28.77
CA LEU A 711 -12.30 16.00 -27.32
C LEU A 711 -12.50 14.62 -26.67
N TYR A 712 -12.01 14.47 -25.45
CA TYR A 712 -11.94 13.22 -24.70
C TYR A 712 -12.24 13.45 -23.22
N TYR A 713 -12.88 12.48 -22.56
CA TYR A 713 -12.89 12.37 -21.10
C TYR A 713 -11.49 12.04 -20.57
N VAL A 714 -11.29 12.19 -19.26
CA VAL A 714 -9.99 11.99 -18.61
C VAL A 714 -10.18 11.37 -17.23
N TYR A 715 -9.40 10.34 -16.93
CA TYR A 715 -8.99 10.05 -15.56
C TYR A 715 -7.50 10.38 -15.46
N TYR A 716 -7.05 10.73 -14.26
CA TYR A 716 -5.63 10.89 -13.94
C TYR A 716 -5.22 9.80 -12.95
N CYS A 717 -3.96 9.41 -13.02
CA CYS A 717 -3.35 8.47 -12.08
C CYS A 717 -2.13 9.08 -11.39
N ARG A 718 -1.72 8.46 -10.29
CA ARG A 718 -0.46 8.65 -9.55
C ARG A 718 0.00 7.30 -9.01
N GLY A 719 1.22 7.23 -8.47
CA GLY A 719 1.83 5.95 -8.07
C GLY A 719 2.43 5.17 -9.26
N ASN A 720 2.75 3.90 -8.98
CA ASN A 720 3.53 2.94 -9.78
C ASN A 720 3.89 3.40 -11.21
N THR A 721 5.07 3.98 -11.37
CA THR A 721 5.58 4.42 -12.69
C THR A 721 6.22 3.31 -13.51
N ALA A 722 6.41 2.11 -12.93
CA ALA A 722 6.90 0.93 -13.66
C ALA A 722 5.77 0.21 -14.42
N TYR A 723 4.51 0.46 -14.08
CA TYR A 723 3.35 -0.22 -14.67
C TYR A 723 3.35 -0.23 -16.20
N GLY A 724 3.34 -1.43 -16.79
CA GLY A 724 3.38 -1.61 -18.25
C GLY A 724 4.78 -1.64 -18.87
N THR A 725 5.85 -1.55 -18.07
CA THR A 725 7.24 -1.73 -18.52
C THR A 725 7.63 -3.20 -18.39
N ASN A 726 7.79 -3.90 -19.51
CA ASN A 726 8.13 -5.32 -19.52
C ASN A 726 9.63 -5.57 -19.28
N ASN A 727 9.99 -6.76 -18.81
CA ASN A 727 11.36 -7.24 -18.65
C ASN A 727 11.49 -8.64 -19.27
N PHE A 728 11.82 -8.69 -20.56
CA PHE A 728 11.82 -9.92 -21.34
C PHE A 728 13.18 -10.63 -21.34
N ALA A 729 13.21 -11.91 -20.96
CA ALA A 729 14.33 -12.83 -21.13
C ALA A 729 14.00 -13.91 -22.17
N ASP A 730 14.92 -14.16 -23.13
CA ASP A 730 14.81 -15.29 -24.07
C ASP A 730 15.39 -16.54 -23.43
N ASN A 731 14.56 -17.55 -23.19
CA ASN A 731 14.98 -18.79 -22.51
C ASN A 731 15.76 -19.74 -23.45
N GLY A 732 15.93 -19.40 -24.74
CA GLY A 732 16.72 -20.15 -25.72
C GLY A 732 16.06 -21.44 -26.22
N ASP A 733 14.90 -21.83 -25.68
CA ASP A 733 14.13 -23.03 -25.99
C ASP A 733 12.91 -22.79 -26.91
N GLY A 734 12.63 -21.53 -27.23
CA GLY A 734 11.44 -21.09 -27.96
C GLY A 734 10.38 -20.41 -27.07
N THR A 735 10.69 -20.12 -25.81
CA THR A 735 9.88 -19.32 -24.89
C THR A 735 10.59 -18.03 -24.46
N VAL A 736 9.81 -17.07 -23.97
CA VAL A 736 10.27 -15.78 -23.45
C VAL A 736 9.60 -15.54 -22.11
N THR A 737 10.36 -15.35 -21.04
CA THR A 737 9.85 -14.96 -19.73
C THR A 737 9.71 -13.44 -19.66
N ASP A 738 8.60 -12.93 -19.13
CA ASP A 738 8.42 -11.53 -18.75
C ASP A 738 8.47 -11.40 -17.23
N HIS A 739 9.66 -11.13 -16.70
CA HIS A 739 9.90 -10.98 -15.27
C HIS A 739 9.15 -9.79 -14.67
N ALA A 740 8.72 -8.84 -15.50
CA ALA A 740 7.87 -7.74 -15.04
C ALA A 740 6.44 -8.17 -14.69
N THR A 741 5.96 -9.32 -15.20
CA THR A 741 4.55 -9.75 -15.06
C THR A 741 4.38 -11.19 -14.56
N GLY A 742 5.47 -11.95 -14.43
CA GLY A 742 5.43 -13.35 -13.98
C GLY A 742 4.84 -14.31 -15.02
N LEU A 743 4.77 -13.87 -16.28
CA LEU A 743 4.22 -14.64 -17.39
C LEU A 743 5.34 -15.15 -18.30
N MET A 744 5.21 -16.38 -18.78
CA MET A 744 6.07 -16.92 -19.83
C MET A 744 5.24 -17.12 -21.11
N TRP A 745 5.85 -16.77 -22.23
CA TRP A 745 5.22 -16.62 -23.53
C TRP A 745 5.89 -17.50 -24.58
N ALA A 746 5.13 -17.98 -25.56
CA ALA A 746 5.74 -18.54 -26.76
C ALA A 746 6.50 -17.46 -27.54
N GLN A 747 7.77 -17.71 -27.89
CA GLN A 747 8.60 -16.77 -28.65
C GLN A 747 8.10 -16.59 -30.09
N ALA A 748 7.64 -17.67 -30.71
CA ALA A 748 7.00 -17.67 -32.03
C ALA A 748 5.47 -17.70 -31.93
N ASP A 749 4.80 -17.25 -32.99
CA ASP A 749 3.37 -17.46 -33.17
C ASP A 749 3.04 -18.77 -33.91
N ASP A 750 1.74 -19.08 -33.96
CA ASP A 750 1.13 -20.21 -34.67
C ASP A 750 1.43 -20.29 -36.18
N GLY A 751 1.94 -19.22 -36.80
CA GLY A 751 2.31 -19.17 -38.22
C GLY A 751 1.15 -19.08 -39.22
N SER A 752 -0.09 -19.40 -38.82
CA SER A 752 -1.29 -19.20 -39.65
C SER A 752 -2.58 -19.17 -38.84
N GLY A 753 -3.21 -17.98 -38.80
CA GLY A 753 -4.41 -17.75 -38.00
C GLY A 753 -5.58 -18.73 -38.20
N MET A 754 -6.35 -18.88 -37.14
CA MET A 754 -7.41 -19.86 -36.96
C MET A 754 -8.66 -19.22 -36.34
N ASP A 755 -9.81 -19.91 -36.37
CA ASP A 755 -11.02 -19.46 -35.67
C ASP A 755 -10.87 -19.62 -34.15
N TRP A 756 -11.76 -19.01 -33.37
CA TRP A 756 -11.60 -18.89 -31.92
C TRP A 756 -11.68 -20.25 -31.19
N SER A 757 -12.54 -21.17 -31.66
CA SER A 757 -12.64 -22.52 -31.11
C SER A 757 -11.34 -23.31 -31.34
N ASN A 758 -10.78 -23.25 -32.55
CA ASN A 758 -9.49 -23.89 -32.84
C ASN A 758 -8.32 -23.21 -32.09
N ALA A 759 -8.37 -21.91 -31.82
CA ALA A 759 -7.36 -21.20 -31.03
C ALA A 759 -7.26 -21.72 -29.59
N LEU A 760 -8.41 -21.95 -28.95
CA LEU A 760 -8.49 -22.54 -27.61
C LEU A 760 -7.94 -23.98 -27.60
N SER A 761 -8.39 -24.83 -28.51
CA SER A 761 -7.88 -26.21 -28.63
C SER A 761 -6.40 -26.29 -29.05
N TYR A 762 -5.88 -25.30 -29.77
CA TYR A 762 -4.45 -25.21 -30.10
C TYR A 762 -3.61 -24.91 -28.85
N ALA A 763 -4.10 -24.04 -27.96
CA ALA A 763 -3.42 -23.74 -26.70
C ALA A 763 -3.41 -24.94 -25.75
N GLU A 764 -4.58 -25.54 -25.48
CA GLU A 764 -4.73 -26.73 -24.62
C GLU A 764 -3.86 -27.90 -25.07
N ALA A 765 -3.66 -28.07 -26.39
CA ALA A 765 -2.88 -29.17 -26.95
C ALA A 765 -1.37 -28.90 -27.07
N SER A 766 -0.88 -27.76 -26.57
CA SER A 766 0.54 -27.39 -26.69
C SER A 766 1.41 -28.07 -25.63
N GLU A 767 2.52 -28.68 -26.08
CA GLU A 767 3.61 -29.22 -25.24
C GLU A 767 4.91 -28.41 -25.45
N LEU A 768 4.80 -27.12 -25.82
CA LEU A 768 5.96 -26.24 -26.10
C LEU A 768 6.89 -26.16 -24.88
N ALA A 769 8.20 -26.25 -25.11
CA ALA A 769 9.24 -26.33 -24.06
C ALA A 769 9.07 -27.48 -23.04
N GLY A 770 8.19 -28.45 -23.31
CA GLY A 770 7.86 -29.52 -22.35
C GLY A 770 6.80 -29.11 -21.30
N HIS A 771 6.28 -27.89 -21.38
CA HIS A 771 5.18 -27.40 -20.57
C HIS A 771 3.83 -27.75 -21.21
N SER A 772 2.84 -28.16 -20.40
CA SER A 772 1.51 -28.60 -20.86
C SER A 772 0.36 -27.77 -20.29
N ASP A 773 0.66 -26.60 -19.74
CA ASP A 773 -0.24 -25.64 -19.10
C ASP A 773 -0.38 -24.33 -19.89
N TRP A 774 -0.01 -24.37 -21.18
CA TRP A 774 -0.20 -23.28 -22.11
C TRP A 774 -1.69 -22.96 -22.31
N ARG A 775 -1.99 -21.65 -22.32
CA ARG A 775 -3.34 -21.12 -22.54
C ARG A 775 -3.33 -19.98 -23.55
N LEU A 776 -4.53 -19.65 -24.03
CA LEU A 776 -4.76 -18.43 -24.79
C LEU A 776 -4.78 -17.27 -23.77
N PRO A 777 -4.01 -16.18 -23.97
CA PRO A 777 -3.99 -15.06 -23.03
C PRO A 777 -5.33 -14.35 -22.99
N ASN A 778 -5.66 -13.74 -21.86
CA ASN A 778 -6.72 -12.75 -21.80
C ASN A 778 -6.31 -11.46 -22.54
N THR A 779 -7.26 -10.57 -22.78
CA THR A 779 -7.03 -9.39 -23.61
C THR A 779 -6.14 -8.32 -22.98
N LYS A 780 -5.95 -8.32 -21.65
CA LYS A 780 -5.02 -7.43 -20.94
C LYS A 780 -3.60 -8.01 -20.94
N GLU A 781 -3.47 -9.31 -20.69
CA GLU A 781 -2.20 -10.04 -20.84
C GLU A 781 -1.61 -9.87 -22.23
N LEU A 782 -2.40 -10.08 -23.29
CA LEU A 782 -1.90 -9.91 -24.66
C LEU A 782 -1.58 -8.46 -25.01
N GLN A 783 -2.27 -7.49 -24.38
CA GLN A 783 -1.99 -6.06 -24.54
C GLN A 783 -0.68 -5.65 -23.85
N SER A 784 -0.27 -6.34 -22.80
CA SER A 784 0.99 -6.07 -22.09
C SER A 784 2.22 -6.20 -22.99
N LEU A 785 2.20 -7.12 -23.98
CA LEU A 785 3.27 -7.32 -24.95
C LEU A 785 3.42 -6.21 -26.01
N LEU A 786 2.48 -5.26 -26.10
CA LEU A 786 2.54 -4.22 -27.12
C LEU A 786 3.67 -3.22 -26.85
N ASP A 787 4.59 -3.11 -27.82
CA ASP A 787 5.51 -2.00 -27.94
C ASP A 787 4.90 -0.92 -28.85
N TYR A 788 4.26 0.06 -28.21
CA TYR A 788 3.64 1.21 -28.87
C TYR A 788 4.63 2.15 -29.57
N THR A 789 5.95 1.98 -29.39
CA THR A 789 6.97 2.73 -30.14
C THR A 789 7.20 2.18 -31.56
N ARG A 790 6.58 1.04 -31.90
CA ARG A 790 6.82 0.29 -33.14
C ARG A 790 5.58 0.22 -34.02
N SER A 791 5.78 0.11 -35.33
CA SER A 791 4.68 -0.16 -36.27
C SER A 791 5.18 -0.72 -37.60
N PRO A 792 4.31 -1.34 -38.41
CA PRO A 792 4.69 -1.90 -39.71
C PRO A 792 5.22 -0.86 -40.70
N SER A 793 4.88 0.43 -40.56
CA SER A 793 5.41 1.52 -41.41
C SER A 793 6.62 2.23 -40.80
N THR A 794 6.70 2.33 -39.47
CA THR A 794 7.71 3.13 -38.76
C THR A 794 8.97 2.32 -38.49
N THR A 795 8.84 1.06 -38.06
CA THR A 795 9.96 0.17 -37.72
C THR A 795 10.10 -1.03 -38.66
N ALA A 796 9.18 -1.21 -39.61
CA ALA A 796 9.09 -2.38 -40.47
C ALA A 796 9.01 -3.71 -39.70
N SER A 797 8.35 -3.68 -38.53
CA SER A 797 8.09 -4.82 -37.65
C SER A 797 6.64 -4.80 -37.15
N ALA A 798 6.24 -5.88 -36.46
CA ALA A 798 5.09 -5.82 -35.57
C ALA A 798 5.31 -4.81 -34.42
N ALA A 799 4.22 -4.42 -33.76
CA ALA A 799 4.20 -3.62 -32.54
C ALA A 799 4.50 -4.46 -31.27
N ILE A 800 5.63 -5.18 -31.29
CA ILE A 800 6.11 -6.06 -30.22
C ILE A 800 7.64 -5.97 -30.14
N ASP A 801 8.20 -6.31 -28.98
CA ASP A 801 9.65 -6.38 -28.81
C ASP A 801 10.30 -7.38 -29.80
N PRO A 802 11.48 -7.07 -30.38
CA PRO A 802 12.21 -7.97 -31.29
C PRO A 802 12.59 -9.35 -30.76
N VAL A 803 12.56 -9.60 -29.45
CA VAL A 803 12.73 -10.95 -28.87
C VAL A 803 11.64 -11.91 -29.36
N PHE A 804 10.46 -11.39 -29.69
CA PHE A 804 9.35 -12.16 -30.22
C PHE A 804 9.38 -12.25 -31.76
N SER A 805 9.24 -13.47 -32.26
CA SER A 805 8.99 -13.72 -33.69
C SER A 805 7.51 -13.53 -34.01
N ALA A 806 7.20 -12.62 -34.93
CA ALA A 806 5.86 -12.39 -35.47
C ALA A 806 5.82 -12.69 -36.98
N THR A 807 4.88 -13.52 -37.42
CA THR A 807 4.72 -13.93 -38.81
C THR A 807 4.33 -12.74 -39.69
N GLN A 808 5.13 -12.43 -40.71
CA GLN A 808 4.76 -11.41 -41.69
C GLN A 808 3.66 -11.93 -42.63
N ILE A 809 2.55 -11.20 -42.69
CA ILE A 809 1.40 -11.49 -43.56
C ILE A 809 1.31 -10.49 -44.71
N THR A 810 0.44 -10.79 -45.68
CA THR A 810 -0.06 -9.79 -46.63
C THR A 810 -1.46 -9.38 -46.19
N ASN A 811 -1.67 -8.10 -45.88
CA ASN A 811 -2.98 -7.62 -45.45
C ASN A 811 -3.97 -7.54 -46.63
N MET A 812 -5.23 -7.20 -46.33
CA MET A 812 -6.30 -7.10 -47.32
C MET A 812 -6.09 -5.97 -48.36
N ALA A 813 -5.23 -4.98 -48.10
CA ALA A 813 -4.82 -3.98 -49.09
C ALA A 813 -3.77 -4.52 -50.09
N GLY A 814 -3.14 -5.65 -49.80
CA GLY A 814 -2.05 -6.24 -50.56
C GLY A 814 -0.65 -5.83 -50.08
N ASP A 815 -0.55 -5.14 -48.94
CA ASP A 815 0.70 -4.68 -48.36
C ASP A 815 1.27 -5.67 -47.34
N ALA A 816 2.59 -5.60 -47.12
CA ALA A 816 3.23 -6.32 -46.02
C ALA A 816 2.80 -5.76 -44.66
N ASP A 817 2.42 -6.65 -43.76
CA ASP A 817 1.84 -6.32 -42.46
C ASP A 817 2.05 -7.47 -41.47
N TYR A 818 1.51 -7.32 -40.27
CA TYR A 818 1.55 -8.31 -39.19
C TYR A 818 0.12 -8.68 -38.74
N PRO A 819 -0.06 -9.86 -38.12
CA PRO A 819 -1.38 -10.34 -37.79
C PRO A 819 -2.03 -9.61 -36.61
N TRP A 820 -3.28 -9.96 -36.39
CA TRP A 820 -4.01 -9.69 -35.15
C TRP A 820 -4.12 -11.02 -34.41
N TYR A 821 -4.14 -10.98 -33.09
CA TYR A 821 -4.03 -12.16 -32.26
C TYR A 821 -5.27 -12.33 -31.38
N TRP A 822 -5.79 -13.56 -31.32
CA TRP A 822 -6.92 -13.91 -30.48
C TRP A 822 -6.58 -13.86 -28.99
N THR A 823 -7.61 -13.65 -28.18
CA THR A 823 -7.57 -13.72 -26.72
C THR A 823 -8.64 -14.69 -26.23
N GLY A 824 -8.52 -15.16 -24.98
CA GLY A 824 -9.58 -15.92 -24.31
C GLY A 824 -10.85 -15.11 -24.05
N THR A 825 -10.78 -13.78 -24.13
CA THR A 825 -11.83 -12.84 -23.75
C THR A 825 -12.92 -12.70 -24.82
N THR A 826 -14.18 -12.89 -24.42
CA THR A 826 -15.38 -12.58 -25.21
C THR A 826 -15.74 -11.10 -25.09
N HIS A 827 -16.20 -10.49 -26.18
CA HIS A 827 -16.68 -9.10 -26.19
C HIS A 827 -18.20 -9.07 -26.38
N LEU A 828 -18.93 -8.98 -25.27
CA LEU A 828 -20.39 -9.02 -25.25
C LEU A 828 -21.02 -7.76 -25.86
N THR A 829 -22.22 -7.91 -26.40
CA THR A 829 -23.12 -6.81 -26.73
C THR A 829 -24.24 -6.68 -25.71
N TYR A 830 -24.94 -5.54 -25.71
CA TYR A 830 -26.09 -5.28 -24.83
C TYR A 830 -27.26 -6.29 -24.93
N THR A 831 -27.27 -7.16 -25.95
CA THR A 831 -28.26 -8.25 -26.10
C THR A 831 -27.75 -9.62 -25.65
N ASP A 832 -26.64 -9.68 -24.91
CA ASP A 832 -25.94 -10.90 -24.50
C ASP A 832 -25.50 -11.78 -25.69
N ASP A 833 -25.31 -11.17 -26.87
CA ASP A 833 -24.70 -11.84 -28.03
C ASP A 833 -23.19 -11.98 -27.77
N ALA A 834 -22.74 -13.23 -27.68
CA ALA A 834 -21.37 -13.61 -27.37
C ALA A 834 -20.57 -14.03 -28.62
N SER A 835 -21.04 -13.68 -29.83
CA SER A 835 -20.43 -14.10 -31.09
C SER A 835 -19.11 -13.41 -31.44
N ALA A 836 -18.71 -12.39 -30.70
CA ALA A 836 -17.45 -11.67 -30.91
C ALA A 836 -16.40 -12.03 -29.84
N GLY A 837 -15.19 -12.41 -30.26
CA GLY A 837 -14.01 -12.53 -29.40
C GLY A 837 -13.18 -11.25 -29.46
N SER A 838 -12.45 -10.91 -28.39
CA SER A 838 -11.48 -9.81 -28.38
C SER A 838 -10.19 -10.20 -29.10
N TYR A 839 -9.58 -9.25 -29.81
CA TYR A 839 -8.27 -9.41 -30.43
C TYR A 839 -7.40 -8.16 -30.27
N VAL A 840 -6.08 -8.36 -30.28
CA VAL A 840 -5.07 -7.30 -30.23
C VAL A 840 -4.33 -7.19 -31.57
N CYS A 841 -4.19 -5.97 -32.10
CA CYS A 841 -3.52 -5.69 -33.37
C CYS A 841 -2.02 -5.44 -33.20
N PHE A 842 -1.18 -6.39 -33.62
CA PHE A 842 0.27 -6.17 -33.70
C PHE A 842 0.73 -5.67 -35.08
N GLY A 843 -0.08 -5.89 -36.13
CA GLY A 843 -0.05 -5.13 -37.38
C GLY A 843 -1.13 -4.04 -37.43
N ARG A 844 -1.33 -3.41 -38.59
CA ARG A 844 -2.26 -2.26 -38.74
C ARG A 844 -3.71 -2.62 -38.42
N GLY A 845 -4.42 -1.71 -37.74
CA GLY A 845 -5.84 -1.82 -37.42
C GLY A 845 -6.70 -1.29 -38.56
N THR A 846 -6.97 -2.13 -39.57
CA THR A 846 -7.47 -1.67 -40.87
C THR A 846 -9.00 -1.63 -41.04
N GLY A 847 -9.46 -0.67 -41.87
CA GLY A 847 -10.86 -0.43 -42.22
C GLY A 847 -10.98 0.23 -43.59
N THR A 848 -12.20 0.45 -44.08
CA THR A 848 -12.43 0.87 -45.48
C THR A 848 -12.93 2.30 -45.68
N MET A 849 -13.65 2.89 -44.72
CA MET A 849 -14.26 4.24 -44.73
C MET A 849 -15.20 4.64 -45.91
N ASP A 850 -14.91 4.24 -47.15
CA ASP A 850 -15.57 4.61 -48.41
C ASP A 850 -16.26 3.39 -49.08
N GLU A 851 -17.25 2.78 -48.43
CA GLU A 851 -18.03 1.62 -48.93
C GLU A 851 -17.17 0.45 -49.51
N GLY A 852 -15.99 0.18 -48.94
CA GLY A 852 -15.16 -0.97 -49.35
C GLY A 852 -14.25 -0.75 -50.55
N VAL A 853 -13.93 0.49 -50.90
CA VAL A 853 -13.08 0.81 -52.07
C VAL A 853 -11.59 0.88 -51.74
N THR A 854 -11.22 1.37 -50.55
CA THR A 854 -9.81 1.57 -50.15
C THR A 854 -9.60 1.05 -48.74
N ILE A 855 -8.67 0.13 -48.53
CA ILE A 855 -8.31 -0.34 -47.18
C ILE A 855 -7.17 0.54 -46.66
N ILE A 856 -7.35 1.10 -45.47
CA ILE A 856 -6.40 1.99 -44.79
C ILE A 856 -6.29 1.61 -43.31
N ASP A 857 -5.23 2.08 -42.64
CA ASP A 857 -5.14 2.04 -41.19
C ASP A 857 -6.14 3.04 -40.58
N VAL A 858 -7.03 2.56 -39.72
CA VAL A 858 -8.09 3.37 -39.08
C VAL A 858 -7.96 3.41 -37.56
N HIS A 859 -7.32 2.41 -36.94
CA HIS A 859 -7.13 2.32 -35.48
C HIS A 859 -5.67 2.20 -35.03
N GLY A 860 -4.72 1.89 -35.92
CA GLY A 860 -3.30 1.76 -35.61
C GLY A 860 -2.86 0.36 -35.12
N ALA A 861 -1.59 0.03 -35.34
CA ALA A 861 -0.95 -1.13 -34.70
C ALA A 861 -0.77 -0.83 -33.20
N GLY A 862 -1.40 -1.63 -32.35
CA GLY A 862 -1.58 -1.39 -30.91
C GLY A 862 -3.04 -1.24 -30.47
N CYS A 863 -4.01 -1.25 -31.38
CA CYS A 863 -5.43 -1.22 -31.02
C CYS A 863 -5.97 -2.59 -30.57
N GLN A 864 -7.03 -2.58 -29.75
CA GLN A 864 -7.79 -3.76 -29.35
C GLN A 864 -9.24 -3.60 -29.82
N ARG A 865 -9.76 -4.67 -30.39
CA ARG A 865 -11.04 -4.72 -31.11
C ARG A 865 -11.68 -6.10 -30.90
N SER A 866 -12.73 -6.40 -31.66
CA SER A 866 -13.37 -7.71 -31.65
C SER A 866 -13.78 -8.18 -33.04
N ASP A 867 -13.74 -9.49 -33.27
CA ASP A 867 -14.06 -10.18 -34.53
C ASP A 867 -15.02 -11.34 -34.24
N PRO A 868 -15.82 -11.82 -35.22
CA PRO A 868 -16.66 -12.99 -35.02
C PRO A 868 -15.82 -14.25 -34.76
N LYS A 869 -16.22 -15.04 -33.77
CA LYS A 869 -15.53 -16.26 -33.34
C LYS A 869 -15.49 -17.37 -34.40
N THR A 870 -16.46 -17.38 -35.30
CA THR A 870 -16.72 -18.44 -36.29
C THR A 870 -17.26 -17.86 -37.60
N GLY A 871 -17.05 -18.56 -38.72
CA GLY A 871 -17.53 -18.14 -40.05
C GLY A 871 -16.55 -18.41 -41.19
N ASP A 872 -16.82 -17.83 -42.37
CA ASP A 872 -15.88 -17.76 -43.50
C ASP A 872 -15.53 -16.29 -43.75
N ALA A 873 -14.24 -15.96 -43.85
CA ALA A 873 -13.76 -14.62 -44.17
C ALA A 873 -14.36 -14.06 -45.48
N ALA A 874 -14.79 -14.93 -46.40
CA ALA A 874 -15.45 -14.55 -47.65
C ALA A 874 -16.94 -14.14 -47.50
N ASP A 875 -17.58 -14.45 -46.37
CA ASP A 875 -18.98 -14.08 -46.11
C ASP A 875 -19.14 -12.66 -45.52
N TYR A 876 -18.05 -12.05 -45.05
CA TYR A 876 -18.04 -10.67 -44.56
C TYR A 876 -17.99 -9.65 -45.70
N PRO A 877 -18.72 -8.54 -45.60
CA PRO A 877 -18.81 -7.58 -46.69
C PRO A 877 -17.46 -6.90 -46.92
N SER A 878 -17.07 -6.73 -48.19
CA SER A 878 -15.84 -6.01 -48.56
C SER A 878 -15.81 -4.53 -48.15
N SER A 879 -16.93 -4.01 -47.62
CA SER A 879 -17.05 -2.69 -47.00
C SER A 879 -16.76 -2.65 -45.50
N GLY A 880 -16.43 -3.80 -44.89
CA GLY A 880 -16.20 -3.92 -43.45
C GLY A 880 -17.42 -3.60 -42.59
N HIS A 881 -17.18 -3.44 -41.28
CA HIS A 881 -18.21 -3.30 -40.26
C HIS A 881 -18.17 -1.94 -39.54
N GLY A 882 -19.32 -1.44 -39.09
CA GLY A 882 -19.41 -0.21 -38.31
C GLY A 882 -19.07 1.08 -39.08
N PRO A 883 -18.99 2.24 -38.39
CA PRO A 883 -18.82 3.55 -39.03
C PRO A 883 -17.48 3.73 -39.75
N GLN A 884 -16.44 3.00 -39.32
CA GLN A 884 -15.11 3.03 -39.92
C GLN A 884 -14.91 1.96 -41.03
N GLY A 885 -15.89 1.06 -41.22
CA GLY A 885 -15.80 -0.03 -42.18
C GLY A 885 -14.67 -1.01 -41.83
N ASP A 886 -14.61 -1.39 -40.56
CA ASP A 886 -13.56 -2.22 -39.94
C ASP A 886 -13.46 -3.59 -40.63
N VAL A 887 -12.23 -4.04 -40.92
CA VAL A 887 -12.00 -5.34 -41.56
C VAL A 887 -12.28 -6.46 -40.56
N GLN A 888 -13.01 -7.49 -41.01
CA GLN A 888 -13.27 -8.72 -40.25
C GLN A 888 -12.49 -9.87 -40.90
N ARG A 889 -11.89 -10.75 -40.09
CA ARG A 889 -11.02 -11.85 -40.56
C ARG A 889 -11.52 -13.22 -40.16
N VAL A 890 -12.10 -13.38 -38.97
CA VAL A 890 -12.40 -14.65 -38.26
C VAL A 890 -11.17 -15.49 -37.94
N PHE A 891 -10.21 -15.57 -38.87
CA PHE A 891 -8.96 -16.29 -38.70
C PHE A 891 -7.87 -15.32 -38.19
N ASN A 892 -7.68 -15.31 -36.88
CA ASN A 892 -6.65 -14.52 -36.19
C ASN A 892 -5.58 -15.45 -35.59
N HIS A 893 -4.38 -14.91 -35.38
CA HIS A 893 -3.21 -15.68 -34.91
C HIS A 893 -3.26 -15.96 -33.41
N VAL A 894 -2.37 -16.83 -32.93
CA VAL A 894 -2.25 -17.19 -31.52
C VAL A 894 -0.80 -17.04 -31.06
N ARG A 895 -0.63 -16.45 -29.87
CA ARG A 895 0.58 -16.51 -29.07
C ARG A 895 0.19 -17.08 -27.72
N LEU A 896 0.86 -18.15 -27.30
CA LEU A 896 0.56 -18.85 -26.06
C LEU A 896 1.19 -18.14 -24.87
N VAL A 897 0.51 -18.21 -23.72
CA VAL A 897 1.00 -17.76 -22.42
C VAL A 897 0.85 -18.89 -21.39
N ARG A 898 1.69 -18.85 -20.35
CA ARG A 898 1.53 -19.59 -19.10
C ARG A 898 2.02 -18.69 -17.95
N THR A 899 1.67 -19.04 -16.72
CA THR A 899 2.24 -18.39 -15.54
C THR A 899 3.56 -19.06 -15.18
N VAL A 900 4.57 -18.29 -14.80
CA VAL A 900 5.78 -18.81 -14.15
C VAL A 900 5.38 -19.20 -12.73
N GLN A 901 5.42 -20.49 -12.41
CA GLN A 901 5.23 -20.93 -11.03
C GLN A 901 6.57 -20.83 -10.31
N ALA A 902 6.58 -20.21 -9.12
CA ALA A 902 7.74 -20.28 -8.24
C ALA A 902 8.13 -21.75 -8.03
N PRO A 903 9.42 -22.11 -8.10
CA PRO A 903 9.86 -23.47 -7.84
C PRO A 903 9.38 -23.92 -6.46
N VAL A 904 8.59 -25.01 -6.40
CA VAL A 904 8.07 -25.52 -5.13
C VAL A 904 9.24 -26.01 -4.29
N ASP A 905 9.41 -25.45 -3.10
CA ASP A 905 10.30 -25.96 -2.05
C ASP A 905 9.43 -26.53 -0.92
N SER A 906 9.27 -27.86 -0.89
CA SER A 906 8.52 -28.54 0.18
C SER A 906 9.35 -28.73 1.46
N VAL A 907 10.66 -28.44 1.43
CA VAL A 907 11.59 -28.60 2.55
C VAL A 907 11.68 -27.30 3.37
N GLY A 908 11.57 -26.14 2.71
CA GLY A 908 11.66 -24.82 3.32
C GLY A 908 13.11 -24.41 3.65
N ASP A 909 14.07 -24.84 2.84
CA ASP A 909 15.49 -24.50 2.96
C ASP A 909 16.03 -23.66 1.77
N GLY A 910 15.15 -23.20 0.89
CA GLY A 910 15.43 -22.32 -0.25
C GLY A 910 15.67 -23.06 -1.56
N ILE A 911 15.97 -24.36 -1.52
CA ILE A 911 16.28 -25.16 -2.71
C ILE A 911 15.04 -25.89 -3.20
N SER A 912 14.69 -25.70 -4.46
CA SER A 912 13.49 -26.28 -5.05
C SER A 912 13.48 -27.81 -5.08
N ASP A 913 12.29 -28.39 -4.96
CA ASP A 913 12.00 -29.80 -5.15
C ASP A 913 12.49 -30.29 -6.52
N ALA A 914 12.36 -29.46 -7.57
CA ALA A 914 12.80 -29.77 -8.92
C ALA A 914 14.32 -29.98 -8.99
N TRP A 915 15.10 -29.00 -8.53
CA TRP A 915 16.57 -29.07 -8.53
C TRP A 915 17.08 -30.20 -7.63
N ARG A 916 16.53 -30.33 -6.42
CA ARG A 916 16.89 -31.43 -5.51
C ARG A 916 16.58 -32.81 -6.12
N SER A 917 15.44 -32.94 -6.82
CA SER A 917 15.08 -34.16 -7.54
C SER A 917 15.97 -34.43 -8.76
N GLU A 918 16.53 -33.42 -9.40
CA GLU A 918 17.45 -33.58 -10.53
C GLU A 918 18.82 -34.11 -10.06
N HIS A 919 19.44 -33.45 -9.09
CA HIS A 919 20.81 -33.78 -8.66
C HIS A 919 20.88 -34.97 -7.69
N PHE A 920 19.88 -35.18 -6.82
CA PHE A 920 19.89 -36.24 -5.80
C PHE A 920 18.85 -37.34 -6.04
N GLY A 921 17.86 -37.09 -6.89
CA GLY A 921 16.78 -38.02 -7.21
C GLY A 921 15.65 -38.05 -6.18
N GLY A 922 14.53 -38.67 -6.55
CA GLY A 922 13.34 -38.78 -5.69
C GLY A 922 12.17 -38.00 -6.28
N ASP A 923 11.49 -37.23 -5.44
CA ASP A 923 10.50 -36.21 -5.83
C ASP A 923 10.87 -34.80 -5.30
N GLY A 924 12.06 -34.65 -4.70
CA GLY A 924 12.55 -33.38 -4.16
C GLY A 924 11.98 -32.97 -2.80
N THR A 925 10.80 -33.50 -2.43
CA THR A 925 10.00 -33.00 -1.30
C THR A 925 10.57 -33.25 0.10
N THR A 926 11.75 -33.87 0.19
CA THR A 926 12.45 -34.22 1.43
C THR A 926 13.95 -34.23 1.19
N THR A 927 14.72 -34.04 2.26
CA THR A 927 16.18 -33.94 2.22
C THR A 927 16.89 -34.97 3.14
N ASP A 928 18.17 -35.22 2.88
CA ASP A 928 19.08 -36.04 3.67
C ASP A 928 20.50 -35.41 3.76
N SER A 929 21.47 -36.14 4.34
CA SER A 929 22.82 -35.60 4.62
C SER A 929 23.64 -35.20 3.39
N ASP A 930 23.19 -35.59 2.21
CA ASP A 930 23.87 -35.33 0.95
C ASP A 930 23.10 -34.28 0.13
N SER A 931 21.83 -33.99 0.48
CA SER A 931 20.89 -33.14 -0.27
C SER A 931 20.28 -31.96 0.54
N GLU A 932 20.76 -31.73 1.76
CA GLU A 932 20.41 -30.55 2.58
C GLU A 932 21.19 -29.32 2.11
N ALA A 933 20.59 -28.12 2.21
CA ALA A 933 21.18 -26.89 1.67
C ALA A 933 22.63 -26.61 2.14
N SER A 934 22.99 -27.03 3.36
CA SER A 934 24.33 -26.86 3.94
C SER A 934 25.29 -28.04 3.69
N ALA A 935 24.94 -29.00 2.84
CA ALA A 935 25.83 -30.11 2.48
C ALA A 935 26.69 -29.75 1.27
N ASP A 936 27.96 -30.16 1.30
CA ASP A 936 28.95 -30.08 0.22
C ASP A 936 29.30 -31.55 -0.13
N PRO A 937 28.64 -32.16 -1.14
CA PRO A 937 28.73 -33.60 -1.39
C PRO A 937 29.99 -34.01 -2.15
N ASP A 938 30.53 -33.11 -2.99
CA ASP A 938 31.68 -33.37 -3.85
C ASP A 938 33.02 -32.82 -3.30
N GLY A 939 32.96 -31.87 -2.36
CA GLY A 939 34.07 -31.38 -1.55
C GLY A 939 34.82 -30.22 -2.17
N ASP A 940 34.14 -29.31 -2.86
CA ASP A 940 34.71 -28.16 -3.57
C ASP A 940 34.77 -26.85 -2.74
N ASP A 941 34.20 -26.86 -1.52
CA ASP A 941 33.95 -25.73 -0.61
C ASP A 941 32.74 -24.81 -0.98
N CYS A 942 31.90 -25.18 -1.96
CA CYS A 942 30.54 -24.65 -2.21
C CYS A 942 29.48 -25.65 -1.68
N ASP A 943 28.52 -25.19 -0.87
CA ASP A 943 27.41 -26.04 -0.40
C ASP A 943 26.25 -26.09 -1.42
N ASN A 944 25.30 -27.01 -1.23
CA ASN A 944 24.16 -27.18 -2.13
C ASN A 944 23.36 -25.88 -2.35
N TRP A 945 23.33 -24.96 -1.38
CA TRP A 945 22.76 -23.62 -1.55
C TRP A 945 23.61 -22.75 -2.49
N CYS A 946 24.91 -22.68 -2.24
CA CYS A 946 25.88 -22.03 -3.14
C CYS A 946 25.79 -22.61 -4.57
N GLU A 947 25.70 -23.93 -4.74
CA GLU A 947 25.55 -24.63 -6.02
C GLU A 947 24.21 -24.30 -6.70
N TYR A 948 23.11 -24.31 -5.95
CA TYR A 948 21.80 -23.91 -6.46
C TYR A 948 21.79 -22.44 -6.92
N MET A 949 22.35 -21.52 -6.14
CA MET A 949 22.47 -20.11 -6.51
C MET A 949 23.38 -19.92 -7.74
N ALA A 950 24.46 -20.69 -7.85
CA ALA A 950 25.41 -20.64 -8.97
C ALA A 950 24.92 -21.33 -10.25
N ASP A 951 23.91 -22.20 -10.15
CA ASP A 951 23.45 -23.14 -11.18
C ASP A 951 24.53 -24.14 -11.62
N THR A 952 25.23 -24.70 -10.62
CA THR A 952 26.29 -25.71 -10.79
C THR A 952 25.83 -27.10 -10.34
N ASP A 953 26.67 -28.13 -10.50
CA ASP A 953 26.27 -29.53 -10.23
C ASP A 953 26.96 -30.01 -8.94
N PRO A 954 26.24 -30.14 -7.81
CA PRO A 954 26.80 -30.47 -6.49
C PRO A 954 27.40 -31.89 -6.38
N ASN A 955 27.50 -32.61 -7.50
CA ASN A 955 28.09 -33.93 -7.62
C ASN A 955 29.36 -33.96 -8.51
N ASP A 956 29.77 -32.83 -9.10
CA ASP A 956 30.96 -32.71 -9.95
C ASP A 956 31.82 -31.50 -9.54
N PRO A 957 32.94 -31.68 -8.81
CA PRO A 957 33.76 -30.59 -8.26
C PRO A 957 34.64 -29.92 -9.35
N ASP A 958 34.35 -30.17 -10.63
CA ASP A 958 34.83 -29.40 -11.77
C ASP A 958 33.75 -28.47 -12.37
N SER A 959 32.48 -28.59 -11.95
CA SER A 959 31.34 -27.70 -12.22
C SER A 959 31.32 -26.59 -11.16
N ARG A 960 31.63 -25.36 -11.55
CA ARG A 960 31.80 -24.23 -10.60
C ARG A 960 31.69 -22.90 -11.33
N PHE A 961 31.05 -21.92 -10.70
CA PHE A 961 30.94 -20.58 -11.27
C PHE A 961 32.30 -19.87 -11.27
N THR A 962 32.86 -19.60 -12.45
CA THR A 962 34.18 -18.95 -12.58
C THR A 962 34.23 -17.91 -13.68
N ALA A 963 35.11 -16.92 -13.51
CA ALA A 963 35.43 -15.96 -14.55
C ALA A 963 36.33 -16.60 -15.62
N GLU A 964 35.74 -16.89 -16.78
CA GLU A 964 36.41 -17.40 -17.99
C GLU A 964 37.48 -16.43 -18.55
N GLY A 965 37.34 -15.12 -18.28
CA GLY A 965 38.37 -14.16 -18.62
C GLY A 965 38.10 -12.74 -18.13
N VAL A 966 39.15 -11.91 -18.17
CA VAL A 966 39.04 -10.47 -17.92
C VAL A 966 39.81 -9.66 -18.96
N VAL A 967 39.29 -8.48 -19.30
CA VAL A 967 39.94 -7.46 -20.11
C VAL A 967 40.05 -6.18 -19.29
N ASP A 968 41.26 -5.64 -19.21
CA ASP A 968 41.62 -4.47 -18.39
C ASP A 968 42.37 -3.47 -19.32
N GLU A 969 41.62 -2.53 -19.91
CA GLU A 969 42.16 -1.50 -20.82
C GLU A 969 41.72 -0.07 -20.42
N THR A 970 40.79 0.54 -21.15
CA THR A 970 40.13 1.81 -20.74
C THR A 970 38.83 1.58 -19.97
N THR A 971 38.38 0.34 -19.98
CA THR A 971 37.20 -0.22 -19.31
C THR A 971 37.64 -1.56 -18.71
N PHE A 972 36.92 -2.05 -17.71
CA PHE A 972 37.09 -3.41 -17.20
C PHE A 972 35.94 -4.28 -17.71
N THR A 973 36.23 -5.48 -18.21
CA THR A 973 35.22 -6.46 -18.61
C THR A 973 35.55 -7.81 -18.01
N VAL A 974 34.58 -8.45 -17.37
CA VAL A 974 34.66 -9.85 -16.93
C VAL A 974 33.77 -10.71 -17.82
N PHE A 975 34.25 -11.88 -18.22
CA PHE A 975 33.53 -12.91 -18.97
C PHE A 975 33.33 -14.14 -18.08
N PHE A 976 32.17 -14.77 -18.15
CA PHE A 976 31.78 -15.94 -17.37
C PHE A 976 30.68 -16.71 -18.10
N ASP A 977 30.58 -18.02 -17.89
CA ASP A 977 29.39 -18.77 -18.33
C ASP A 977 28.25 -18.52 -17.32
N SER A 978 27.07 -18.21 -17.83
CA SER A 978 25.87 -17.83 -17.07
C SER A 978 24.75 -18.87 -17.21
N SER A 979 23.80 -18.86 -16.29
CA SER A 979 22.53 -19.57 -16.41
C SER A 979 21.40 -18.64 -16.85
N ALA A 980 20.47 -19.14 -17.66
CA ALA A 980 19.28 -18.39 -18.09
C ALA A 980 18.30 -18.14 -16.92
N GLU A 981 18.40 -18.92 -15.84
CA GLU A 981 17.54 -18.82 -14.66
C GLU A 981 18.25 -18.11 -13.49
N ARG A 982 19.28 -17.29 -13.74
CA ARG A 982 19.99 -16.54 -12.71
C ARG A 982 20.22 -15.08 -13.11
N ILE A 983 20.25 -14.21 -12.10
CA ILE A 983 20.49 -12.78 -12.20
C ILE A 983 21.95 -12.48 -11.80
N TYR A 984 22.62 -11.59 -12.54
CA TYR A 984 24.02 -11.24 -12.32
C TYR A 984 24.24 -9.72 -12.17
N THR A 985 24.92 -9.32 -11.08
CA THR A 985 25.25 -7.91 -10.80
C THR A 985 26.76 -7.72 -10.68
N LEU A 986 27.32 -6.73 -11.40
CA LEU A 986 28.74 -6.38 -11.30
C LEU A 986 28.94 -5.38 -10.16
N TRP A 987 29.73 -5.79 -9.17
CA TRP A 987 30.14 -4.95 -8.06
C TRP A 987 31.61 -4.58 -8.21
N ARG A 988 31.97 -3.37 -7.74
CA ARG A 988 33.37 -2.95 -7.61
C ARG A 988 33.68 -2.34 -6.24
N SER A 989 34.94 -2.41 -5.83
CA SER A 989 35.45 -1.70 -4.66
C SER A 989 36.88 -1.19 -4.92
N THR A 990 37.30 -0.18 -4.16
CA THR A 990 38.69 0.32 -4.20
C THR A 990 39.59 -0.26 -3.10
N ASP A 991 39.01 -0.94 -2.10
CA ASP A 991 39.74 -1.69 -1.08
C ASP A 991 39.07 -3.06 -0.83
N LEU A 992 39.86 -4.13 -0.80
CA LEU A 992 39.38 -5.48 -0.51
C LEU A 992 39.17 -5.72 1.00
N GLY A 993 39.48 -4.73 1.85
CA GLY A 993 39.41 -4.80 3.31
C GLY A 993 38.33 -3.92 3.98
N GLU A 994 37.56 -3.16 3.21
CA GLU A 994 36.33 -2.50 3.66
C GLU A 994 35.14 -3.10 2.88
N GLU A 995 33.99 -3.28 3.53
CA GLU A 995 32.83 -4.00 2.94
C GLU A 995 32.00 -3.14 1.98
N SER A 996 32.42 -1.91 1.71
CA SER A 996 31.80 -0.97 0.77
C SER A 996 32.05 -1.35 -0.70
N TRP A 997 31.27 -2.31 -1.18
CA TRP A 997 31.12 -2.58 -2.61
C TRP A 997 30.06 -1.65 -3.21
N GLU A 998 30.39 -0.94 -4.28
CA GLU A 998 29.42 -0.19 -5.09
C GLU A 998 29.02 -1.01 -6.32
N THR A 999 27.74 -0.97 -6.70
CA THR A 999 27.28 -1.53 -7.97
C THR A 999 27.85 -0.72 -9.14
N VAL A 1000 28.17 -1.42 -10.23
CA VAL A 1000 28.53 -0.76 -11.49
C VAL A 1000 27.23 -0.34 -12.18
N THR A 1001 27.08 0.95 -12.44
CA THR A 1001 25.90 1.52 -13.12
C THR A 1001 25.64 0.79 -14.44
N ASP A 1002 24.35 0.54 -14.73
CA ASP A 1002 23.87 -0.21 -15.89
C ASP A 1002 24.29 -1.69 -15.95
N GLN A 1003 24.91 -2.25 -14.89
CA GLN A 1003 25.33 -3.65 -14.76
C GLN A 1003 24.75 -4.30 -13.50
N ILE A 1004 23.48 -4.01 -13.25
CA ILE A 1004 22.69 -4.48 -12.12
C ILE A 1004 21.56 -5.33 -12.68
N ASP A 1005 21.32 -6.46 -12.02
CA ASP A 1005 20.27 -7.44 -12.27
C ASP A 1005 20.18 -7.92 -13.73
N ILE A 1006 21.35 -8.21 -14.29
CA ILE A 1006 21.50 -8.71 -15.65
C ILE A 1006 21.23 -10.22 -15.66
N PHE A 1007 20.07 -10.62 -16.19
CA PHE A 1007 19.75 -12.02 -16.45
C PHE A 1007 20.82 -12.66 -17.35
N GLY A 1008 21.24 -13.88 -17.00
CA GLY A 1008 22.12 -14.66 -17.84
C GLY A 1008 21.44 -15.14 -19.12
N SER A 1009 22.24 -15.46 -20.13
CA SER A 1009 21.78 -16.01 -21.42
C SER A 1009 21.84 -17.54 -21.50
N GLY A 1010 22.27 -18.23 -20.44
CA GLY A 1010 22.53 -19.67 -20.47
C GLY A 1010 23.82 -20.03 -21.21
N GLY A 1011 24.83 -19.15 -21.16
CA GLY A 1011 26.10 -19.32 -21.88
C GLY A 1011 27.10 -18.20 -21.58
N LEU A 1012 28.12 -18.04 -22.42
CA LEU A 1012 29.21 -17.10 -22.18
C LEU A 1012 28.76 -15.64 -22.28
N ASP A 1013 28.57 -15.00 -21.12
CA ASP A 1013 28.22 -13.61 -20.93
C ASP A 1013 29.40 -12.74 -20.48
N ASN A 1014 29.13 -11.44 -20.33
CA ASN A 1014 30.10 -10.47 -19.86
C ASN A 1014 29.46 -9.27 -19.16
N LEU A 1015 30.14 -8.74 -18.16
CA LEU A 1015 29.79 -7.49 -17.47
C LEU A 1015 30.93 -6.48 -17.58
N VAL A 1016 30.61 -5.19 -17.71
CA VAL A 1016 31.51 -4.10 -18.11
C VAL A 1016 31.45 -2.89 -17.18
N ASP A 1017 32.58 -2.52 -16.57
CA ASP A 1017 32.77 -1.19 -15.98
C ASP A 1017 33.43 -0.24 -17.00
N ASP A 1018 32.61 0.63 -17.57
CA ASP A 1018 33.02 1.67 -18.52
C ASP A 1018 33.73 2.87 -17.87
N SER A 1019 33.80 2.91 -16.52
CA SER A 1019 34.27 4.08 -15.77
C SER A 1019 35.09 3.75 -14.50
N PRO A 1020 36.13 2.89 -14.57
CA PRO A 1020 36.95 2.52 -13.41
C PRO A 1020 37.50 3.77 -12.70
N THR A 1021 37.11 3.94 -11.43
CA THR A 1021 37.24 5.22 -10.70
C THR A 1021 38.63 5.45 -10.08
N ALA A 1022 39.49 4.44 -10.06
CA ALA A 1022 40.81 4.48 -9.43
C ALA A 1022 41.90 3.74 -10.22
N ASP A 1023 43.18 4.02 -9.91
CA ASP A 1023 44.34 3.29 -10.45
C ASP A 1023 44.35 1.78 -10.08
N ARG A 1024 43.45 1.34 -9.19
CA ARG A 1024 43.15 -0.05 -8.81
C ARG A 1024 41.70 -0.17 -8.34
N CYS A 1025 40.96 -1.11 -8.91
CA CYS A 1025 39.66 -1.56 -8.43
C CYS A 1025 39.67 -3.09 -8.28
N PHE A 1026 38.85 -3.61 -7.39
CA PHE A 1026 38.49 -5.02 -7.25
C PHE A 1026 37.06 -5.20 -7.76
N TYR A 1027 36.76 -6.36 -8.32
CA TYR A 1027 35.45 -6.67 -8.90
C TYR A 1027 34.95 -8.03 -8.39
N ARG A 1028 33.65 -8.14 -8.15
CA ARG A 1028 32.95 -9.41 -7.91
C ARG A 1028 31.65 -9.43 -8.74
N ILE A 1029 31.19 -10.62 -9.07
CA ILE A 1029 29.88 -10.84 -9.68
C ILE A 1029 28.99 -11.37 -8.54
N GLY A 1030 27.87 -10.71 -8.27
CA GLY A 1030 26.79 -11.28 -7.46
C GLY A 1030 25.91 -12.15 -8.34
N VAL A 1031 25.39 -13.25 -7.79
CA VAL A 1031 24.45 -14.16 -8.45
C VAL A 1031 23.20 -14.26 -7.58
N ALA A 1032 22.02 -14.09 -8.18
CA ALA A 1032 20.72 -14.14 -7.50
C ALA A 1032 19.72 -15.01 -8.28
N LEU A 1033 18.63 -15.42 -7.61
CA LEU A 1033 17.48 -16.06 -8.24
C LEU A 1033 16.52 -15.00 -8.83
N PRO A 1034 15.73 -15.34 -9.87
CA PRO A 1034 14.73 -14.45 -10.51
C PRO A 1034 13.53 -14.00 -9.67
#